data_AF-A0A6J7GK43-F1
#
_entry.id   AF-A0A6J7GK43-F1
#
_cell.length_a   1.000
_cell.length_b   1.000
_cell.length_c   1.000
_cell.angle_alpha   90.00
_cell.angle_beta   90.00
_cell.angle_gamma   90.00
#
_symmetry.space_group_name_H-M   'P 1'
#
loop_
_entity.id
_entity.type
_entity.pdbx_description
1 polymer ?
#
loop_
_entity_poly.entity_id
_entity_poly.type
_entity_poly.pdbx_seq_one_letter_code
_entity_poly.pdbx_strand_id
1 'polypeptide(L)'
;MRVRTFLISVGLCLSVLVAPVSNVNALEVKVAPAGWAYIYATGVSVQSPATPRAYATNIDRKSTFVPTYNNVPQIAKESIQSAIDIWSENFISAVPINVSVAWTKSPDDSILASASAKNVFANFAGAPDKTLYYASALANALAGKDLDPSEPELEINVTSDAAWYYGLDGKCPFNKYDLVSVILHEMAHGLGFMSGSYYDPATKVGRIVQPTPFDAYTQLPDGRRLVDMPSPSLETGTAITSTLYWTGENGVKANNGVKPLLYTPARYEFGSSVSHLDEKTFSGSAENAVMTPNLSAGEVFHLPGAIVLGMFADLRLKPPAGKAYALPGPVQNIRALVGDKSAIIKFDPPADFRFSQIENYEIENLVTNEIVNANESPVTISGLKNGIKYTFSVKAKNSAGSSEATKSNQVIPQSAWKSTVIDPNADAKYIAVANYIGKPTIAYSDSKNGDLKLATFSNNKWSLKTIDGDTDSAGKTLNNVAGNISICTSAIGKINYLHIFYTDLTNKDLKYALYNGKSWKYETVDGNGLVAQDYKEVDRVRGASDVSVSNACAIANNTVQVFYRDESQGILLGAVKENGKWKYEIVDGDKDTENRTTGDVAFHLKALAVKGNINLIYDSVKGFDSDRNVTKGEVRYATRSSSSNLDWEYKTLDLPTERIYATGYDVSILNSAKGLEMGWFTATGFTYPNPDQVRYQDLNGNSIISVKAEQFGTISSPISVTDKKVLFSCELRLCAINKSDKSVNLISKDNLQSGSQGNWLTVNKIQNVVAGISGKLTLLKP
;
A
#
# COMPACT_ATOMS: atom_id res chain seq x y z
N MET A 1 61.10 -45.68 12.17
CA MET A 1 60.51 -45.46 10.82
C MET A 1 59.36 -44.49 11.00
N ARG A 2 59.58 -43.19 10.69
CA ARG A 2 59.25 -42.51 9.40
C ARG A 2 57.75 -42.16 9.38
N VAL A 3 57.26 -40.91 9.25
CA VAL A 3 57.79 -39.65 8.68
C VAL A 3 57.01 -38.44 9.23
N ARG A 4 57.68 -37.28 9.35
CA ARG A 4 57.16 -35.90 9.51
C ARG A 4 56.72 -35.30 8.17
N THR A 5 55.66 -34.48 8.14
CA THR A 5 55.49 -33.22 7.33
C THR A 5 54.10 -32.63 7.66
N PHE A 6 53.88 -31.38 8.11
CA PHE A 6 54.14 -30.03 7.57
C PHE A 6 53.60 -29.76 6.15
N LEU A 7 52.55 -28.93 6.04
CA LEU A 7 52.27 -27.85 5.06
C LEU A 7 50.77 -27.47 5.12
N ILE A 8 50.41 -26.30 5.66
CA ILE A 8 50.12 -25.04 4.93
C ILE A 8 49.06 -25.22 3.83
N SER A 9 47.86 -24.66 4.02
CA SER A 9 47.04 -24.11 2.92
C SER A 9 46.00 -23.12 3.45
N VAL A 10 46.32 -21.83 3.26
CA VAL A 10 45.46 -20.71 2.86
C VAL A 10 44.07 -20.62 3.50
N GLY A 11 43.94 -19.71 4.48
CA GLY A 11 42.65 -19.12 4.83
C GLY A 11 42.12 -18.29 3.67
N LEU A 12 41.11 -18.81 2.98
CA LEU A 12 40.24 -17.99 2.13
C LEU A 12 39.29 -17.23 3.07
N CYS A 13 39.65 -15.99 3.42
CA CYS A 13 38.68 -15.02 3.86
C CYS A 13 37.76 -14.71 2.65
N LEU A 14 36.65 -15.46 2.52
CA LEU A 14 35.51 -14.94 1.79
C LEU A 14 34.99 -13.75 2.59
N SER A 15 35.42 -12.57 2.17
CA SER A 15 34.69 -11.33 2.41
C SER A 15 33.32 -11.52 1.75
N VAL A 16 32.33 -11.91 2.56
CA VAL A 16 30.94 -11.71 2.20
C VAL A 16 30.75 -10.20 2.20
N LEU A 17 30.94 -9.60 1.03
CA LEU A 17 30.36 -8.31 0.67
C LEU A 17 28.84 -8.51 0.79
N VAL A 18 28.33 -8.35 2.01
CA VAL A 18 26.91 -8.06 2.22
C VAL A 18 26.73 -6.70 1.58
N ALA A 19 26.34 -6.69 0.30
CA ALA A 19 25.77 -5.51 -0.30
C ALA A 19 24.66 -5.03 0.66
N PRO A 20 24.64 -3.73 1.04
CA PRO A 20 23.55 -3.23 1.84
C PRO A 20 22.27 -3.55 1.06
N VAL A 21 21.41 -4.37 1.65
CA VAL A 21 20.06 -4.56 1.16
C VAL A 21 19.44 -3.16 1.20
N SER A 22 19.36 -2.53 0.04
CA SER A 22 18.56 -1.33 -0.14
C SER A 22 17.16 -1.73 0.30
N ASN A 23 16.71 -1.18 1.43
CA ASN A 23 15.29 -1.23 1.79
C ASN A 23 14.55 -0.63 0.60
N VAL A 24 13.93 -1.52 -0.15
CA VAL A 24 13.20 -1.26 -1.38
C VAL A 24 12.15 -0.22 -1.01
N ASN A 25 12.15 0.90 -1.73
CA ASN A 25 11.07 1.88 -1.69
C ASN A 25 9.75 1.11 -1.69
N ALA A 26 8.80 1.45 -0.81
CA ALA A 26 7.45 0.92 -0.94
C ALA A 26 6.92 1.40 -2.30
N LEU A 27 7.06 0.53 -3.30
CA LEU A 27 6.52 0.70 -4.63
C LEU A 27 5.01 0.73 -4.44
N GLU A 28 4.39 1.82 -4.85
CA GLU A 28 2.93 1.98 -4.80
C GLU A 28 2.28 0.84 -5.58
N VAL A 29 1.48 0.03 -4.89
CA VAL A 29 0.70 -1.05 -5.51
C VAL A 29 -0.33 -0.37 -6.40
N LYS A 30 -0.34 -0.71 -7.69
CA LYS A 30 -1.32 -0.17 -8.63
C LYS A 30 -2.56 -1.04 -8.57
N VAL A 31 -3.73 -0.42 -8.45
CA VAL A 31 -5.03 -1.10 -8.44
C VAL A 31 -5.87 -0.51 -9.56
N ALA A 32 -6.67 -1.34 -10.21
CA ALA A 32 -7.65 -0.89 -11.19
C ALA A 32 -8.83 -1.86 -11.25
N PRO A 33 -10.04 -1.41 -11.63
CA PRO A 33 -11.17 -2.31 -11.85
C PRO A 33 -10.88 -3.23 -13.04
N ALA A 34 -11.27 -4.50 -12.93
CA ALA A 34 -11.10 -5.47 -14.01
C ALA A 34 -12.26 -5.40 -15.04
N GLY A 35 -12.00 -5.93 -16.23
CA GLY A 35 -13.01 -6.10 -17.28
C GLY A 35 -13.95 -7.28 -17.01
N TRP A 36 -15.14 -7.23 -17.60
CA TRP A 36 -16.11 -8.33 -17.56
C TRP A 36 -15.94 -9.25 -18.76
N ALA A 37 -15.99 -10.56 -18.52
CA ALA A 37 -16.09 -11.60 -19.53
C ALA A 37 -17.51 -12.20 -19.56
N TYR A 38 -17.87 -12.84 -20.66
CA TYR A 38 -19.22 -13.36 -20.89
C TYR A 38 -19.16 -14.75 -21.53
N ILE A 39 -20.00 -15.66 -21.05
CA ILE A 39 -20.29 -16.91 -21.74
C ILE A 39 -21.64 -16.82 -22.47
N TYR A 40 -21.62 -17.13 -23.77
CA TYR A 40 -22.78 -17.01 -24.65
C TYR A 40 -23.43 -18.36 -24.94
N ALA A 41 -24.76 -18.34 -25.05
CA ALA A 41 -25.53 -19.46 -25.57
C ALA A 41 -25.38 -19.56 -27.10
N THR A 42 -25.02 -20.73 -27.62
CA THR A 42 -24.88 -20.95 -29.08
C THR A 42 -26.21 -20.89 -29.86
N GLY A 43 -27.35 -21.01 -29.16
CA GLY A 43 -28.66 -21.19 -29.79
C GLY A 43 -28.88 -22.55 -30.47
N VAL A 44 -27.91 -23.48 -30.35
CA VAL A 44 -27.96 -24.82 -30.94
C VAL A 44 -28.13 -25.86 -29.81
N SER A 45 -29.08 -26.78 -29.98
CA SER A 45 -29.23 -27.94 -29.10
C SER A 45 -28.32 -29.08 -29.55
N VAL A 46 -27.47 -29.58 -28.67
CA VAL A 46 -26.57 -30.70 -28.99
C VAL A 46 -27.25 -32.01 -28.61
N GLN A 47 -27.45 -32.91 -29.58
CA GLN A 47 -28.01 -34.27 -29.39
C GLN A 47 -26.94 -35.31 -28.97
N SER A 48 -25.82 -34.88 -28.40
CA SER A 48 -24.77 -35.81 -27.95
C SER A 48 -25.00 -36.16 -26.48
N PRO A 49 -24.86 -37.44 -26.06
CA PRO A 49 -24.91 -37.77 -24.64
C PRO A 49 -23.79 -37.02 -23.91
N ALA A 50 -24.15 -36.25 -22.88
CA ALA A 50 -23.16 -35.78 -21.92
C ALA A 50 -22.34 -37.01 -21.46
N THR A 51 -21.02 -36.86 -21.38
CA THR A 51 -20.16 -37.89 -20.82
C THR A 51 -19.69 -37.40 -19.44
N PRO A 52 -20.44 -37.67 -18.36
CA PRO A 52 -20.03 -37.26 -17.03
C PRO A 52 -18.69 -37.90 -16.69
N ARG A 53 -17.69 -37.10 -16.29
CA ARG A 53 -16.44 -37.63 -15.79
C ARG A 53 -16.63 -38.12 -14.35
N ALA A 54 -16.05 -39.28 -14.04
CA ALA A 54 -16.03 -39.80 -12.67
C ALA A 54 -15.13 -38.92 -11.79
N TYR A 55 -15.67 -38.45 -10.66
CA TYR A 55 -14.91 -37.76 -9.62
C TYR A 55 -13.86 -38.70 -9.03
N ALA A 56 -12.63 -38.22 -8.86
CA ALA A 56 -11.66 -38.91 -8.01
C ALA A 56 -12.07 -38.69 -6.55
N THR A 57 -12.33 -39.75 -5.79
CA THR A 57 -12.62 -39.65 -4.36
C THR A 57 -11.34 -39.29 -3.60
N ASN A 58 -11.38 -38.18 -2.84
CA ASN A 58 -10.33 -37.62 -1.97
C ASN A 58 -9.19 -36.86 -2.68
N ILE A 59 -9.46 -35.62 -3.13
CA ILE A 59 -8.43 -34.62 -3.42
C ILE A 59 -8.43 -33.59 -2.28
N ASP A 60 -7.28 -33.28 -1.71
CA ASP A 60 -7.15 -32.25 -0.67
C ASP A 60 -7.42 -30.86 -1.26
N ARG A 61 -8.21 -30.04 -0.55
CA ARG A 61 -8.46 -28.64 -0.92
C ARG A 61 -7.16 -27.82 -0.83
N LYS A 62 -6.88 -27.05 -1.89
CA LYS A 62 -5.68 -26.20 -2.03
C LYS A 62 -5.94 -24.72 -1.71
N SER A 63 -7.21 -24.33 -1.60
CA SER A 63 -7.64 -22.98 -1.26
C SER A 63 -9.02 -22.99 -0.60
N THR A 64 -9.36 -21.86 0.03
CA THR A 64 -10.67 -21.63 0.66
C THR A 64 -11.40 -20.55 -0.12
N PHE A 65 -12.59 -20.88 -0.63
CA PHE A 65 -13.49 -19.92 -1.28
C PHE A 65 -14.69 -19.63 -0.37
N VAL A 66 -15.09 -18.36 -0.29
CA VAL A 66 -16.15 -17.87 0.60
C VAL A 66 -17.24 -17.19 -0.24
N PRO A 67 -18.32 -17.90 -0.62
CA PRO A 67 -19.38 -17.32 -1.44
C PRO A 67 -20.33 -16.42 -0.65
N THR A 68 -20.69 -15.30 -1.25
CA THR A 68 -21.80 -14.42 -0.87
C THR A 68 -22.87 -14.47 -1.94
N TYR A 69 -24.08 -14.85 -1.56
CA TYR A 69 -25.19 -15.08 -2.49
C TYR A 69 -26.19 -13.90 -2.48
N ASN A 70 -26.29 -13.19 -3.61
CA ASN A 70 -27.18 -12.06 -3.81
C ASN A 70 -28.36 -12.48 -4.71
N ASN A 71 -29.55 -12.64 -4.11
CA ASN A 71 -30.78 -13.09 -4.78
C ASN A 71 -30.72 -14.49 -5.44
N VAL A 72 -29.69 -15.29 -5.15
CA VAL A 72 -29.54 -16.64 -5.71
C VAL A 72 -30.59 -17.61 -5.14
N PRO A 73 -31.41 -18.26 -5.99
CA PRO A 73 -32.41 -19.23 -5.57
C PRO A 73 -31.77 -20.42 -4.83
N GLN A 74 -32.46 -20.96 -3.83
CA GLN A 74 -31.93 -22.06 -3.03
C GLN A 74 -31.58 -23.30 -3.89
N ILE A 75 -32.36 -23.57 -4.94
CA ILE A 75 -32.13 -24.69 -5.88
C ILE A 75 -30.83 -24.55 -6.70
N ALA A 76 -30.30 -23.34 -6.85
CA ALA A 76 -29.10 -23.06 -7.63
C ALA A 76 -27.81 -23.14 -6.80
N LYS A 77 -27.90 -22.97 -5.47
CA LYS A 77 -26.73 -22.85 -4.58
C LYS A 77 -25.88 -24.12 -4.57
N GLU A 78 -26.48 -25.30 -4.66
CA GLU A 78 -25.73 -26.57 -4.68
C GLU A 78 -24.89 -26.71 -5.96
N SER A 79 -25.43 -26.31 -7.11
CA SER A 79 -24.67 -26.30 -8.37
C SER A 79 -23.52 -25.30 -8.34
N ILE A 80 -23.76 -24.10 -7.81
CA ILE A 80 -22.72 -23.07 -7.63
C ILE A 80 -21.64 -23.57 -6.66
N GLN A 81 -22.03 -24.15 -5.53
CA GLN A 81 -21.09 -24.71 -4.55
C GLN A 81 -20.26 -25.84 -5.15
N SER A 82 -20.84 -26.68 -6.01
CA SER A 82 -20.10 -27.74 -6.71
C SER A 82 -18.97 -27.18 -7.58
N ALA A 83 -19.21 -26.08 -8.30
CA ALA A 83 -18.17 -25.42 -9.09
C ALA A 83 -17.08 -24.77 -8.22
N ILE A 84 -17.49 -24.17 -7.08
CA ILE A 84 -16.56 -23.62 -6.08
C ILE A 84 -15.67 -24.71 -5.49
N ASP A 85 -16.24 -25.86 -5.14
CA ASP A 85 -15.49 -26.98 -4.58
C ASP A 85 -14.46 -27.50 -5.59
N ILE A 86 -14.82 -27.61 -6.87
CA ILE A 86 -13.88 -27.96 -7.94
C ILE A 86 -12.71 -26.96 -8.00
N TRP A 87 -12.96 -25.65 -7.97
CA TRP A 87 -11.87 -24.66 -7.95
C TRP A 87 -11.05 -24.70 -6.66
N SER A 88 -11.65 -25.01 -5.52
CA SER A 88 -10.94 -25.16 -4.24
C SER A 88 -9.88 -26.27 -4.27
N GLU A 89 -10.09 -27.31 -5.09
CA GLU A 89 -9.16 -28.42 -5.29
C GLU A 89 -8.04 -28.12 -6.31
N ASN A 90 -8.24 -27.08 -7.14
CA ASN A 90 -7.42 -26.83 -8.32
C ASN A 90 -6.64 -25.52 -8.26
N PHE A 91 -7.15 -24.49 -7.59
CA PHE A 91 -6.47 -23.21 -7.42
C PHE A 91 -5.70 -23.16 -6.09
N ILE A 92 -4.43 -22.76 -6.13
CA ILE A 92 -3.56 -22.70 -4.94
C ILE A 92 -3.57 -21.29 -4.36
N SER A 93 -4.07 -21.16 -3.13
CA SER A 93 -4.01 -19.92 -2.36
C SER A 93 -4.05 -20.19 -0.85
N ALA A 94 -3.14 -19.57 -0.10
CA ALA A 94 -3.20 -19.54 1.36
C ALA A 94 -4.13 -18.41 1.89
N VAL A 95 -4.49 -17.47 1.03
CA VAL A 95 -5.42 -16.37 1.34
C VAL A 95 -6.83 -16.79 0.90
N PRO A 96 -7.88 -16.64 1.75
CA PRO A 96 -9.26 -16.90 1.36
C PRO A 96 -9.68 -16.07 0.13
N ILE A 97 -10.56 -16.63 -0.70
CA ILE A 97 -11.06 -15.99 -1.93
C ILE A 97 -12.56 -15.74 -1.75
N ASN A 98 -12.94 -14.49 -1.56
CA ASN A 98 -14.33 -14.08 -1.44
C ASN A 98 -14.98 -13.98 -2.82
N VAL A 99 -16.14 -14.62 -2.97
CA VAL A 99 -16.86 -14.72 -4.25
C VAL A 99 -18.24 -14.10 -4.10
N SER A 100 -18.53 -13.04 -4.84
CA SER A 100 -19.87 -12.45 -4.91
C SER A 100 -20.64 -13.05 -6.09
N VAL A 101 -21.75 -13.73 -5.82
CA VAL A 101 -22.62 -14.32 -6.85
C VAL A 101 -23.97 -13.63 -6.83
N ALA A 102 -24.32 -12.97 -7.92
CA ALA A 102 -25.60 -12.31 -8.09
C ALA A 102 -26.49 -13.03 -9.11
N TRP A 103 -27.78 -13.08 -8.82
CA TRP A 103 -28.80 -13.66 -9.70
C TRP A 103 -29.67 -12.53 -10.27
N THR A 104 -29.46 -12.18 -11.55
CA THR A 104 -30.02 -10.96 -12.14
C THR A 104 -30.50 -11.22 -13.56
N LYS A 105 -31.39 -10.35 -14.07
CA LYS A 105 -31.82 -10.44 -15.47
C LYS A 105 -30.72 -9.85 -16.37
N SER A 106 -30.33 -10.60 -17.41
CA SER A 106 -29.36 -10.12 -18.39
C SER A 106 -29.98 -9.05 -19.31
N PRO A 107 -29.20 -8.04 -19.74
CA PRO A 107 -29.63 -7.13 -20.80
C PRO A 107 -29.67 -7.77 -22.20
N ASP A 108 -29.04 -8.94 -22.36
CA ASP A 108 -28.99 -9.72 -23.60
C ASP A 108 -29.33 -11.19 -23.30
N ASP A 109 -30.38 -11.70 -23.94
CA ASP A 109 -30.91 -13.05 -23.72
C ASP A 109 -29.94 -14.17 -24.18
N SER A 110 -28.86 -13.83 -24.89
CA SER A 110 -27.81 -14.78 -25.28
C SER A 110 -26.73 -14.97 -24.21
N ILE A 111 -26.64 -14.11 -23.19
CA ILE A 111 -25.63 -14.20 -22.14
C ILE A 111 -26.15 -15.12 -21.03
N LEU A 112 -25.42 -16.20 -20.74
CA LEU A 112 -25.78 -17.15 -19.68
C LEU A 112 -25.25 -16.68 -18.31
N ALA A 113 -24.04 -16.14 -18.28
CA ALA A 113 -23.45 -15.50 -17.13
C ALA A 113 -22.34 -14.54 -17.56
N SER A 114 -21.87 -13.74 -16.60
CA SER A 114 -20.67 -12.92 -16.74
C SER A 114 -19.87 -12.91 -15.45
N ALA A 115 -18.56 -12.76 -15.56
CA ALA A 115 -17.69 -12.65 -14.40
C ALA A 115 -16.55 -11.67 -14.60
N SER A 116 -16.01 -11.26 -13.47
CA SER A 116 -14.86 -10.38 -13.38
C SER A 116 -14.06 -10.68 -12.11
N ALA A 117 -12.76 -10.39 -12.14
CA ALA A 117 -12.07 -10.09 -10.90
C ALA A 117 -12.54 -8.71 -10.44
N LYS A 118 -12.79 -8.49 -9.16
CA LYS A 118 -13.25 -7.17 -8.73
C LYS A 118 -12.23 -6.08 -9.09
N ASN A 119 -10.97 -6.38 -8.81
CA ASN A 119 -9.83 -5.53 -9.09
C ASN A 119 -8.71 -6.35 -9.74
N VAL A 120 -7.78 -5.64 -10.37
CA VAL A 120 -6.48 -6.15 -10.79
C VAL A 120 -5.36 -5.34 -10.15
N PHE A 121 -4.28 -6.01 -9.76
CA PHE A 121 -3.16 -5.42 -9.02
C PHE A 121 -1.86 -5.54 -9.80
N ALA A 122 -1.04 -4.49 -9.79
CA ALA A 122 0.32 -4.52 -10.31
C ALA A 122 1.31 -3.95 -9.29
N ASN A 123 2.61 -4.17 -9.51
CA ASN A 123 3.69 -3.59 -8.72
C ASN A 123 3.70 -3.99 -7.22
N PHE A 124 3.03 -5.08 -6.85
CA PHE A 124 3.02 -5.60 -5.48
C PHE A 124 4.20 -6.53 -5.19
N ALA A 125 4.51 -6.69 -3.90
CA ALA A 125 5.54 -7.63 -3.46
C ALA A 125 5.12 -9.08 -3.75
N GLY A 126 5.95 -9.82 -4.49
CA GLY A 126 5.64 -11.18 -4.95
C GLY A 126 5.13 -11.27 -6.38
N ALA A 127 4.84 -10.14 -7.05
CA ALA A 127 4.48 -10.13 -8.47
C ALA A 127 5.62 -10.69 -9.36
N PRO A 128 5.41 -11.75 -10.16
CA PRO A 128 6.42 -12.29 -11.06
C PRO A 128 6.98 -11.27 -12.06
N ASP A 129 6.09 -10.41 -12.56
CA ASP A 129 6.40 -9.21 -13.33
C ASP A 129 5.60 -8.04 -12.75
N LYS A 130 6.31 -7.05 -12.19
CA LYS A 130 5.73 -5.88 -11.50
C LYS A 130 4.95 -4.96 -12.43
N THR A 131 5.10 -5.12 -13.74
CA THR A 131 4.43 -4.28 -14.72
C THR A 131 3.07 -4.87 -15.12
N LEU A 132 2.79 -6.13 -14.85
CA LEU A 132 1.52 -6.77 -15.24
C LEU A 132 0.45 -6.65 -14.14
N TYR A 133 -0.81 -6.66 -14.55
CA TYR A 133 -1.98 -6.61 -13.70
C TYR A 133 -2.55 -8.01 -13.47
N TYR A 134 -2.62 -8.44 -12.21
CA TYR A 134 -3.06 -9.76 -11.78
C TYR A 134 -4.44 -9.64 -11.13
N ALA A 135 -5.38 -10.50 -11.50
CA ALA A 135 -6.69 -10.60 -10.85
C ALA A 135 -6.56 -10.74 -9.32
N SER A 136 -7.46 -10.12 -8.55
CA SER A 136 -7.40 -10.06 -7.08
C SER A 136 -7.01 -11.40 -6.43
N ALA A 137 -7.70 -12.50 -6.78
CA ALA A 137 -7.42 -13.82 -6.22
C ALA A 137 -5.98 -14.31 -6.52
N LEU A 138 -5.50 -14.10 -7.74
CA LEU A 138 -4.15 -14.47 -8.15
C LEU A 138 -3.09 -13.57 -7.51
N ALA A 139 -3.36 -12.26 -7.42
CA ALA A 139 -2.49 -11.30 -6.77
C ALA A 139 -2.33 -11.62 -5.28
N ASN A 140 -3.43 -11.87 -4.57
CA ASN A 140 -3.44 -12.26 -3.16
C ASN A 140 -2.69 -13.57 -2.93
N ALA A 141 -2.89 -14.57 -3.81
CA ALA A 141 -2.19 -15.85 -3.75
C ALA A 141 -0.66 -15.70 -3.95
N LEU A 142 -0.22 -14.77 -4.81
CA LEU A 142 1.20 -14.50 -5.06
C LEU A 142 1.83 -13.62 -3.96
N ALA A 143 1.08 -12.67 -3.41
CA ALA A 143 1.52 -11.78 -2.35
C ALA A 143 1.56 -12.46 -0.97
N GLY A 144 0.79 -13.55 -0.80
CA GLY A 144 0.64 -14.26 0.48
C GLY A 144 -0.20 -13.49 1.52
N LYS A 145 -0.89 -12.43 1.10
CA LYS A 145 -1.80 -11.63 1.91
C LYS A 145 -2.90 -11.03 1.03
N ASP A 146 -4.00 -10.65 1.66
CA ASP A 146 -5.05 -9.89 1.00
C ASP A 146 -4.59 -8.45 0.74
N LEU A 147 -4.65 -8.03 -0.53
CA LEU A 147 -4.27 -6.69 -0.99
C LEU A 147 -5.42 -5.69 -0.91
N ASP A 148 -6.68 -6.14 -0.80
CA ASP A 148 -7.87 -5.28 -0.66
C ASP A 148 -8.96 -5.99 0.16
N PRO A 149 -8.85 -6.01 1.51
CA PRO A 149 -9.78 -6.73 2.38
C PRO A 149 -11.22 -6.24 2.38
N SER A 150 -11.52 -5.17 1.65
CA SER A 150 -12.82 -4.53 1.65
C SER A 150 -13.73 -4.93 0.49
N GLU A 151 -13.16 -5.60 -0.51
CA GLU A 151 -13.83 -5.96 -1.75
C GLU A 151 -13.71 -7.48 -1.96
N PRO A 152 -14.69 -8.14 -2.61
CA PRO A 152 -14.55 -9.55 -2.97
C PRO A 152 -13.46 -9.72 -4.03
N GLU A 153 -12.80 -10.88 -4.09
CA GLU A 153 -11.84 -11.14 -5.16
C GLU A 153 -12.50 -11.34 -6.52
N LEU A 154 -13.71 -11.93 -6.53
CA LEU A 154 -14.38 -12.44 -7.72
C LEU A 154 -15.87 -12.09 -7.71
N GLU A 155 -16.40 -11.62 -8.84
CA GLU A 155 -17.81 -11.31 -9.04
C GLU A 155 -18.39 -12.13 -10.20
N ILE A 156 -19.58 -12.72 -9.99
CA ILE A 156 -20.32 -13.48 -11.00
C ILE A 156 -21.77 -12.98 -11.05
N ASN A 157 -22.26 -12.63 -12.23
CA ASN A 157 -23.67 -12.39 -12.51
C ASN A 157 -24.24 -13.57 -13.31
N VAL A 158 -25.24 -14.24 -12.75
CA VAL A 158 -25.93 -15.36 -13.40
C VAL A 158 -27.27 -14.90 -13.94
N THR A 159 -27.54 -15.19 -15.22
CA THR A 159 -28.78 -14.82 -15.90
C THR A 159 -29.97 -15.57 -15.32
N SER A 160 -30.91 -14.83 -14.74
CA SER A 160 -31.97 -15.38 -13.90
C SER A 160 -33.07 -16.16 -14.63
N ASP A 161 -33.27 -15.91 -15.92
CA ASP A 161 -34.35 -16.45 -16.78
C ASP A 161 -33.86 -17.47 -17.82
N ALA A 162 -32.58 -17.83 -17.81
CA ALA A 162 -32.06 -18.89 -18.65
C ALA A 162 -32.61 -20.28 -18.26
N ALA A 163 -32.62 -21.21 -19.22
CA ALA A 163 -33.16 -22.57 -19.04
C ALA A 163 -32.20 -23.47 -18.24
N TRP A 164 -32.06 -23.23 -16.94
CA TRP A 164 -31.07 -23.91 -16.11
C TRP A 164 -31.35 -25.39 -15.82
N TYR A 165 -30.27 -26.17 -15.84
CA TYR A 165 -30.14 -27.48 -15.23
C TYR A 165 -29.31 -27.35 -13.94
N TYR A 166 -29.90 -27.78 -12.82
CA TYR A 166 -29.29 -27.66 -11.47
C TYR A 166 -28.66 -28.98 -10.99
N GLY A 167 -28.81 -30.07 -11.74
CA GLY A 167 -28.37 -31.40 -11.32
C GLY A 167 -26.85 -31.53 -11.33
N LEU A 168 -26.30 -32.25 -10.35
CA LEU A 168 -24.85 -32.49 -10.24
C LEU A 168 -24.38 -33.77 -10.95
N ASP A 169 -25.31 -34.53 -11.52
CA ASP A 169 -25.07 -35.85 -12.10
C ASP A 169 -24.53 -35.81 -13.55
N GLY A 170 -24.39 -34.60 -14.11
CA GLY A 170 -23.95 -34.36 -15.48
C GLY A 170 -24.95 -34.83 -16.55
N LYS A 171 -26.22 -35.04 -16.22
CA LYS A 171 -27.28 -35.47 -17.16
C LYS A 171 -28.13 -34.31 -17.65
N CYS A 172 -27.49 -33.20 -18.02
CA CYS A 172 -28.17 -32.01 -18.52
C CYS A 172 -29.02 -32.33 -19.76
N PRO A 173 -30.34 -32.03 -19.76
CA PRO A 173 -31.19 -32.20 -20.93
C PRO A 173 -30.75 -31.31 -22.10
N PHE A 174 -30.96 -31.77 -23.34
CA PHE A 174 -30.57 -31.07 -24.57
C PHE A 174 -31.18 -29.67 -24.77
N ASN A 175 -32.18 -29.30 -23.97
CA ASN A 175 -32.88 -28.02 -24.00
C ASN A 175 -32.60 -27.15 -22.76
N LYS A 176 -31.57 -27.49 -21.98
CA LYS A 176 -31.16 -26.76 -20.78
C LYS A 176 -29.66 -26.46 -20.80
N TYR A 177 -29.23 -25.50 -19.99
CA TYR A 177 -27.83 -25.16 -19.77
C TYR A 177 -27.38 -25.65 -18.40
N ASP A 178 -26.22 -26.32 -18.34
CA ASP A 178 -25.67 -26.84 -17.09
C ASP A 178 -25.09 -25.71 -16.23
N LEU A 179 -25.66 -25.50 -15.04
CA LEU A 179 -25.24 -24.39 -14.17
C LEU A 179 -23.84 -24.62 -13.58
N VAL A 180 -23.44 -25.88 -13.31
CA VAL A 180 -22.09 -26.17 -12.79
C VAL A 180 -21.05 -25.77 -13.82
N SER A 181 -21.26 -26.14 -15.09
CA SER A 181 -20.39 -25.77 -16.21
C SER A 181 -20.25 -24.25 -16.37
N VAL A 182 -21.37 -23.52 -16.37
CA VAL A 182 -21.34 -22.05 -16.48
C VAL A 182 -20.55 -21.42 -15.34
N ILE A 183 -20.83 -21.78 -14.08
CA ILE A 183 -20.11 -21.19 -12.94
C ILE A 183 -18.64 -21.57 -12.95
N LEU A 184 -18.31 -22.81 -13.34
CA LEU A 184 -16.93 -23.27 -13.42
C LEU A 184 -16.11 -22.46 -14.45
N HIS A 185 -16.70 -22.17 -15.61
CA HIS A 185 -16.14 -21.29 -16.63
C HIS A 185 -15.93 -19.87 -16.10
N GLU A 186 -16.98 -19.26 -15.56
CA GLU A 186 -16.96 -17.87 -15.09
C GLU A 186 -15.95 -17.64 -13.95
N MET A 187 -15.81 -18.61 -13.05
CA MET A 187 -14.79 -18.55 -12.01
C MET A 187 -13.37 -18.50 -12.59
N ALA A 188 -13.10 -19.14 -13.73
CA ALA A 188 -11.77 -19.08 -14.35
C ALA A 188 -11.39 -17.65 -14.75
N HIS A 189 -12.34 -16.87 -15.29
CA HIS A 189 -12.10 -15.48 -15.65
C HIS A 189 -11.71 -14.64 -14.43
N GLY A 190 -12.49 -14.71 -13.35
CA GLY A 190 -12.18 -13.96 -12.13
C GLY A 190 -10.91 -14.44 -11.40
N LEU A 191 -10.44 -15.66 -11.68
CA LEU A 191 -9.15 -16.16 -11.19
C LEU A 191 -7.94 -15.72 -12.04
N GLY A 192 -8.17 -15.07 -13.19
CA GLY A 192 -7.13 -14.47 -14.02
C GLY A 192 -7.02 -15.00 -15.45
N PHE A 193 -7.96 -15.83 -15.90
CA PHE A 193 -8.05 -16.23 -17.32
C PHE A 193 -8.68 -15.11 -18.15
N MET A 194 -8.00 -13.97 -18.27
CA MET A 194 -8.56 -12.79 -18.93
C MET A 194 -7.47 -11.93 -19.58
N SER A 195 -7.76 -11.41 -20.78
CA SER A 195 -6.94 -10.45 -21.50
C SER A 195 -7.37 -9.02 -21.20
N GLY A 196 -6.41 -8.09 -21.15
CA GLY A 196 -6.65 -6.64 -21.11
C GLY A 196 -6.91 -6.02 -22.49
N SER A 197 -7.23 -6.82 -23.51
CA SER A 197 -7.43 -6.34 -24.88
C SER A 197 -8.74 -5.58 -25.05
N TYR A 198 -8.71 -4.56 -25.93
CA TYR A 198 -9.86 -3.78 -26.32
C TYR A 198 -9.77 -3.44 -27.81
N TYR A 199 -10.90 -3.48 -28.52
CA TYR A 199 -11.00 -3.19 -29.94
C TYR A 199 -12.07 -2.12 -30.20
N ASP A 200 -11.71 -1.08 -30.96
CA ASP A 200 -12.66 -0.09 -31.47
C ASP A 200 -13.13 -0.50 -32.87
N PRO A 201 -14.40 -0.92 -33.07
CA PRO A 201 -14.90 -1.34 -34.36
C PRO A 201 -15.01 -0.22 -35.39
N ALA A 202 -15.11 1.05 -34.97
CA ALA A 202 -15.21 2.18 -35.89
C ALA A 202 -13.86 2.53 -36.51
N THR A 203 -12.80 2.53 -35.69
CA THR A 203 -11.45 2.89 -36.12
C THR A 203 -10.56 1.70 -36.47
N LYS A 204 -10.98 0.47 -36.10
CA LYS A 204 -10.21 -0.79 -36.16
C LYS A 204 -8.94 -0.78 -35.30
N VAL A 205 -8.84 0.15 -34.36
CA VAL A 205 -7.69 0.29 -33.47
C VAL A 205 -7.84 -0.66 -32.29
N GLY A 206 -6.79 -1.44 -32.03
CA GLY A 206 -6.67 -2.27 -30.85
C GLY A 206 -5.86 -1.59 -29.75
N ARG A 207 -6.16 -1.95 -28.50
CA ARG A 207 -5.50 -1.48 -27.28
C ARG A 207 -5.26 -2.67 -26.34
N ILE A 208 -4.17 -2.63 -25.60
CA ILE A 208 -3.96 -3.44 -24.41
C ILE A 208 -3.98 -2.48 -23.21
N VAL A 209 -5.02 -2.59 -22.39
CA VAL A 209 -5.25 -1.78 -21.19
C VAL A 209 -5.07 -2.71 -19.99
N GLN A 210 -4.34 -2.26 -18.95
CA GLN A 210 -4.03 -3.09 -17.78
C GLN A 210 -3.49 -4.49 -18.18
N PRO A 211 -2.36 -4.54 -18.90
CA PRO A 211 -1.84 -5.78 -19.46
C PRO A 211 -1.68 -6.86 -18.39
N THR A 212 -2.27 -8.02 -18.65
CA THR A 212 -2.31 -9.16 -17.74
C THR A 212 -1.20 -10.16 -18.06
N PRO A 213 -0.91 -11.11 -17.16
CA PRO A 213 -0.08 -12.27 -17.50
C PRO A 213 -0.64 -13.07 -18.68
N PHE A 214 -1.96 -13.10 -18.87
CA PHE A 214 -2.57 -13.77 -20.01
C PHE A 214 -2.11 -13.15 -21.35
N ASP A 215 -2.11 -11.81 -21.42
CA ASP A 215 -1.61 -11.07 -22.60
C ASP A 215 -0.12 -11.34 -22.85
N ALA A 216 0.66 -11.53 -21.78
CA ALA A 216 2.09 -11.77 -21.85
C ALA A 216 2.45 -13.19 -22.31
N TYR A 217 1.60 -14.18 -22.07
CA TYR A 217 1.75 -15.54 -22.60
C TYR A 217 1.08 -15.74 -23.97
N THR A 218 0.31 -14.77 -24.42
CA THR A 218 -0.33 -14.78 -25.74
C THR A 218 0.66 -14.31 -26.82
N GLN A 219 0.75 -15.05 -27.93
CA GLN A 219 1.74 -14.81 -28.99
C GLN A 219 1.13 -14.84 -30.39
N LEU A 220 1.62 -13.94 -31.24
CA LEU A 220 1.35 -13.89 -32.68
C LEU A 220 2.14 -15.00 -33.42
N PRO A 221 1.75 -15.34 -34.67
CA PRO A 221 2.47 -16.35 -35.46
C PRO A 221 3.93 -16.00 -35.75
N ASP A 222 4.28 -14.72 -35.75
CA ASP A 222 5.64 -14.21 -35.95
C ASP A 222 6.53 -14.29 -34.69
N GLY A 223 5.97 -14.74 -33.57
CA GLY A 223 6.67 -14.90 -32.30
C GLY A 223 6.60 -13.69 -31.37
N ARG A 224 5.93 -12.59 -31.74
CA ARG A 224 5.71 -11.44 -30.86
C ARG A 224 4.66 -11.74 -29.80
N ARG A 225 4.86 -11.23 -28.57
CA ARG A 225 3.84 -11.34 -27.52
C ARG A 225 2.79 -10.26 -27.74
N LEU A 226 1.53 -10.56 -27.42
CA LEU A 226 0.43 -9.61 -27.55
C LEU A 226 0.65 -8.38 -26.68
N VAL A 227 1.12 -8.58 -25.44
CA VAL A 227 1.40 -7.50 -24.48
C VAL A 227 2.44 -6.47 -24.96
N ASP A 228 3.29 -6.86 -25.92
CA ASP A 228 4.34 -6.00 -26.45
C ASP A 228 3.86 -5.18 -27.64
N MET A 229 2.66 -5.39 -28.15
CA MET A 229 2.20 -4.69 -29.36
C MET A 229 1.99 -3.18 -29.11
N PRO A 230 2.27 -2.31 -30.10
CA PRO A 230 2.05 -0.87 -29.96
C PRO A 230 0.57 -0.57 -29.66
N SER A 231 0.27 0.15 -28.58
CA SER A 231 -1.09 0.35 -28.08
C SER A 231 -1.31 1.81 -27.69
N PRO A 232 -2.34 2.51 -28.23
CA PRO A 232 -3.29 2.08 -29.27
C PRO A 232 -2.65 1.96 -30.67
N SER A 233 -3.03 0.95 -31.47
CA SER A 233 -2.67 0.91 -32.90
C SER A 233 -3.59 0.04 -33.77
N LEU A 234 -3.58 0.29 -35.08
CA LEU A 234 -4.19 -0.60 -36.08
C LEU A 234 -3.54 -1.99 -36.13
N GLU A 235 -2.24 -2.04 -35.80
CA GLU A 235 -1.48 -3.29 -35.77
C GLU A 235 -1.97 -4.21 -34.66
N THR A 236 -2.14 -3.67 -33.44
CA THR A 236 -2.76 -4.38 -32.32
C THR A 236 -4.18 -4.79 -32.65
N GLY A 237 -4.94 -3.92 -33.32
CA GLY A 237 -6.30 -4.24 -33.76
C GLY A 237 -6.34 -5.44 -34.71
N THR A 238 -5.38 -5.52 -35.64
CA THR A 238 -5.23 -6.68 -36.53
C THR A 238 -4.82 -7.95 -35.78
N ALA A 239 -3.92 -7.82 -34.79
CA ALA A 239 -3.42 -8.95 -34.01
C ALA A 239 -4.54 -9.63 -33.19
N ILE A 240 -5.40 -8.86 -32.52
CA ILE A 240 -6.48 -9.41 -31.68
C ILE A 240 -7.67 -9.94 -32.48
N THR A 241 -7.71 -9.73 -33.80
CA THR A 241 -8.67 -10.32 -34.75
C THR A 241 -8.02 -11.31 -35.70
N SER A 242 -6.83 -11.82 -35.35
CA SER A 242 -6.07 -12.81 -36.11
C SER A 242 -5.60 -13.92 -35.19
N THR A 243 -5.08 -15.00 -35.76
CA THR A 243 -4.61 -16.19 -35.00
C THR A 243 -3.63 -15.82 -33.89
N LEU A 244 -3.97 -16.21 -32.65
CA LEU A 244 -3.10 -16.10 -31.48
C LEU A 244 -2.93 -17.46 -30.80
N TYR A 245 -1.79 -17.64 -30.13
CA TYR A 245 -1.43 -18.87 -29.46
C TYR A 245 -1.04 -18.62 -28.00
N TRP A 246 -1.34 -19.58 -27.13
CA TRP A 246 -0.73 -19.66 -25.81
C TRP A 246 0.69 -20.21 -25.89
N THR A 247 1.61 -19.65 -25.10
CA THR A 247 3.04 -20.03 -25.14
C THR A 247 3.64 -20.50 -23.82
N GLY A 248 2.85 -20.50 -22.75
CA GLY A 248 3.33 -20.99 -21.46
C GLY A 248 3.65 -22.48 -21.52
N GLU A 249 4.76 -22.87 -20.90
CA GLU A 249 5.33 -24.22 -21.01
C GLU A 249 4.36 -25.29 -20.49
N ASN A 250 3.64 -25.00 -19.40
CA ASN A 250 2.72 -25.94 -18.79
C ASN A 250 1.46 -26.14 -19.66
N GLY A 251 0.87 -25.06 -20.19
CA GLY A 251 -0.25 -25.14 -21.13
C GLY A 251 0.11 -25.85 -22.43
N VAL A 252 1.29 -25.57 -22.99
CA VAL A 252 1.83 -26.25 -24.19
C VAL A 252 2.03 -27.73 -23.92
N LYS A 253 2.63 -28.10 -22.78
CA LYS A 253 2.83 -29.50 -22.40
C LYS A 253 1.51 -30.24 -22.21
N ALA A 254 0.53 -29.60 -21.58
CA ALA A 254 -0.81 -30.16 -21.40
C ALA A 254 -1.54 -30.40 -22.74
N ASN A 255 -1.18 -29.64 -23.78
CA ASN A 255 -1.67 -29.82 -25.15
C ASN A 255 -0.66 -30.60 -26.03
N ASN A 256 -0.02 -31.63 -25.46
CA ASN A 256 0.89 -32.54 -26.17
C ASN A 256 2.07 -31.85 -26.89
N GLY A 257 2.57 -30.75 -26.33
CA GLY A 257 3.67 -29.98 -26.91
C GLY A 257 3.25 -29.01 -28.02
N VAL A 258 1.95 -28.93 -28.34
CA VAL A 258 1.40 -28.00 -29.33
C VAL A 258 0.88 -26.76 -28.62
N LYS A 259 1.20 -25.58 -29.14
CA LYS A 259 0.69 -24.31 -28.59
C LYS A 259 -0.85 -24.29 -28.64
N PRO A 260 -1.56 -24.14 -27.50
CA PRO A 260 -3.01 -23.99 -27.51
C PRO A 260 -3.44 -22.81 -28.38
N LEU A 261 -4.42 -23.04 -29.25
CA LEU A 261 -5.01 -22.01 -30.11
C LEU A 261 -6.00 -21.18 -29.28
N LEU A 262 -5.92 -19.86 -29.39
CA LEU A 262 -6.84 -18.95 -28.70
C LEU A 262 -7.98 -18.53 -29.62
N TYR A 263 -9.13 -18.22 -29.02
CA TYR A 263 -10.29 -17.74 -29.73
C TYR A 263 -10.11 -16.28 -30.17
N THR A 264 -9.82 -16.09 -31.45
CA THR A 264 -9.65 -14.77 -32.07
C THR A 264 -10.42 -14.69 -33.39
N PRO A 265 -11.76 -14.59 -33.33
CA PRO A 265 -12.58 -14.48 -34.53
C PRO A 265 -12.23 -13.23 -35.36
N ALA A 266 -12.51 -13.28 -36.66
CA ALA A 266 -12.26 -12.16 -37.57
C ALA A 266 -13.06 -10.90 -37.20
N ARG A 267 -14.19 -11.07 -36.52
CA ARG A 267 -14.95 -10.00 -35.88
C ARG A 267 -14.68 -10.08 -34.39
N TYR A 268 -14.10 -9.02 -33.82
CA TYR A 268 -13.85 -8.97 -32.37
C TYR A 268 -15.15 -9.04 -31.57
N GLU A 269 -15.17 -9.91 -30.58
CA GLU A 269 -16.28 -10.14 -29.65
C GLU A 269 -15.84 -9.72 -28.24
N PHE A 270 -16.49 -8.69 -27.71
CA PHE A 270 -16.14 -8.10 -26.43
C PHE A 270 -16.32 -9.11 -25.29
N GLY A 271 -15.28 -9.24 -24.45
CA GLY A 271 -15.25 -10.19 -23.34
C GLY A 271 -14.95 -11.64 -23.71
N SER A 272 -14.94 -11.99 -25.02
CA SER A 272 -14.64 -13.36 -25.47
C SER A 272 -13.37 -13.48 -26.28
N SER A 273 -13.13 -12.57 -27.22
CA SER A 273 -11.92 -12.59 -28.05
C SER A 273 -10.65 -12.50 -27.19
N VAL A 274 -9.63 -13.27 -27.57
CA VAL A 274 -8.34 -13.46 -26.87
C VAL A 274 -8.47 -14.25 -25.56
N SER A 275 -9.48 -13.99 -24.74
CA SER A 275 -9.64 -14.56 -23.38
C SER A 275 -10.20 -15.99 -23.33
N HIS A 276 -10.14 -16.76 -24.43
CA HIS A 276 -10.68 -18.11 -24.52
C HIS A 276 -9.77 -19.03 -25.34
N LEU A 277 -9.89 -20.33 -25.11
CA LEU A 277 -9.44 -21.36 -26.04
C LEU A 277 -10.34 -21.36 -27.28
N ASP A 278 -9.76 -21.69 -28.44
CA ASP A 278 -10.50 -21.72 -29.70
C ASP A 278 -11.68 -22.71 -29.65
N GLU A 279 -12.89 -22.16 -29.84
CA GLU A 279 -14.16 -22.88 -29.89
C GLU A 279 -14.08 -24.13 -30.77
N LYS A 280 -13.69 -23.95 -32.04
CA LYS A 280 -13.70 -25.02 -33.06
C LYS A 280 -12.75 -26.16 -32.69
N THR A 281 -11.65 -25.85 -32.02
CA THR A 281 -10.62 -26.81 -31.65
C THR A 281 -10.97 -27.58 -30.38
N PHE A 282 -11.56 -26.92 -29.38
CA PHE A 282 -11.63 -27.46 -28.03
C PHE A 282 -13.03 -27.81 -27.51
N SER A 283 -14.13 -27.30 -28.08
CA SER A 283 -15.47 -27.60 -27.54
C SER A 283 -15.86 -29.07 -27.67
N GLY A 284 -15.41 -29.73 -28.75
CA GLY A 284 -15.58 -31.18 -28.93
C GLY A 284 -14.67 -32.07 -28.07
N SER A 285 -13.76 -31.51 -27.26
CA SER A 285 -12.71 -32.29 -26.57
C SER A 285 -13.18 -32.98 -25.28
N ALA A 286 -14.37 -32.65 -24.77
CA ALA A 286 -14.96 -33.05 -23.47
C ALA A 286 -14.11 -32.71 -22.21
N GLU A 287 -12.79 -32.78 -22.28
CA GLU A 287 -11.87 -32.46 -21.19
C GLU A 287 -11.46 -30.99 -21.16
N ASN A 288 -11.28 -30.34 -22.31
CA ASN A 288 -10.71 -28.98 -22.40
C ASN A 288 -11.70 -27.95 -22.97
N ALA A 289 -13.00 -28.24 -22.88
CA ALA A 289 -14.07 -27.34 -23.36
C ALA A 289 -14.35 -26.17 -22.40
N VAL A 290 -13.92 -26.25 -21.13
CA VAL A 290 -14.36 -25.29 -20.08
C VAL A 290 -14.13 -23.83 -20.46
N MET A 291 -13.01 -23.49 -21.13
CA MET A 291 -12.68 -22.11 -21.54
C MET A 291 -12.89 -21.88 -23.04
N THR A 292 -13.85 -22.56 -23.65
CA THR A 292 -14.40 -22.14 -24.95
C THR A 292 -15.48 -21.07 -24.74
N PRO A 293 -15.63 -20.11 -25.65
CA PRO A 293 -16.45 -18.90 -25.43
C PRO A 293 -17.96 -19.13 -25.43
N ASN A 294 -18.43 -20.28 -25.93
CA ASN A 294 -19.85 -20.59 -26.00
C ASN A 294 -20.19 -21.88 -25.26
N LEU A 295 -21.42 -21.96 -24.76
CA LEU A 295 -22.00 -23.17 -24.20
C LEU A 295 -23.27 -23.53 -24.96
N SER A 296 -23.35 -24.76 -25.45
CA SER A 296 -24.55 -25.28 -26.10
C SER A 296 -25.53 -25.90 -25.09
N ALA A 297 -26.83 -25.92 -25.41
CA ALA A 297 -27.79 -26.60 -24.55
C ALA A 297 -27.53 -28.12 -24.54
N GLY A 298 -27.48 -28.70 -23.34
CA GLY A 298 -27.08 -30.09 -23.09
C GLY A 298 -25.58 -30.33 -22.96
N GLU A 299 -24.74 -29.30 -23.17
CA GLU A 299 -23.29 -29.40 -22.98
C GLU A 299 -22.93 -29.40 -21.48
N VAL A 300 -21.96 -30.25 -21.11
CA VAL A 300 -21.57 -30.47 -19.71
C VAL A 300 -20.06 -30.66 -19.61
N PHE A 301 -19.44 -29.91 -18.70
CA PHE A 301 -18.09 -30.11 -18.19
C PHE A 301 -18.03 -29.75 -16.70
N HIS A 302 -17.52 -30.67 -15.87
CA HIS A 302 -17.38 -30.49 -14.41
C HIS A 302 -15.91 -30.53 -13.95
N LEU A 303 -14.95 -30.20 -14.83
CA LEU A 303 -13.55 -30.01 -14.48
C LEU A 303 -12.93 -28.91 -15.36
N PRO A 304 -11.89 -28.19 -14.88
CA PRO A 304 -11.23 -27.18 -15.70
C PRO A 304 -10.46 -27.76 -16.92
N GLY A 305 -10.05 -29.02 -16.87
CA GLY A 305 -9.26 -29.63 -17.95
C GLY A 305 -7.75 -29.35 -17.84
N ALA A 306 -6.95 -30.24 -18.44
CA ALA A 306 -5.50 -30.21 -18.29
C ALA A 306 -4.86 -28.94 -18.89
N ILE A 307 -5.38 -28.46 -20.03
CA ILE A 307 -4.84 -27.27 -20.70
C ILE A 307 -5.03 -26.03 -19.83
N VAL A 308 -6.24 -25.81 -19.32
CA VAL A 308 -6.55 -24.63 -18.48
C VAL A 308 -5.77 -24.67 -17.17
N LEU A 309 -5.65 -25.84 -16.53
CA LEU A 309 -4.80 -25.99 -15.34
C LEU A 309 -3.31 -25.70 -15.65
N GLY A 310 -2.83 -26.12 -16.81
CA GLY A 310 -1.50 -25.78 -17.31
C GLY A 310 -1.33 -24.27 -17.50
N MET A 311 -2.30 -23.60 -18.13
CA MET A 311 -2.29 -22.14 -18.30
C MET A 311 -2.31 -21.41 -16.95
N PHE A 312 -3.10 -21.87 -15.97
CA PHE A 312 -3.06 -21.30 -14.62
C PHE A 312 -1.72 -21.49 -13.90
N ALA A 313 -1.04 -22.62 -14.13
CA ALA A 313 0.31 -22.81 -13.62
C ALA A 313 1.30 -21.79 -14.25
N ASP A 314 1.16 -21.54 -15.55
CA ASP A 314 1.95 -20.53 -16.27
C ASP A 314 1.68 -19.10 -15.76
N LEU A 315 0.40 -18.73 -15.52
CA LEU A 315 0.02 -17.38 -15.03
C LEU A 315 0.68 -16.99 -13.68
N ARG A 316 1.19 -17.97 -12.92
CA ARG A 316 1.91 -17.75 -11.65
C ARG A 316 3.41 -17.52 -11.85
N LEU A 317 3.93 -17.72 -13.05
CA LEU A 317 5.33 -17.61 -13.38
C LEU A 317 5.61 -16.28 -14.09
N LYS A 318 6.89 -15.90 -14.12
CA LYS A 318 7.32 -14.74 -14.90
C LYS A 318 7.22 -15.10 -16.39
N PRO A 319 6.45 -14.35 -17.20
CA PRO A 319 6.35 -14.63 -18.62
C PRO A 319 7.71 -14.56 -19.32
N PRO A 320 7.93 -15.35 -20.40
CA PRO A 320 9.14 -15.26 -21.20
C PRO A 320 9.37 -13.82 -21.69
N ALA A 321 10.61 -13.36 -21.71
CA ALA A 321 10.93 -12.03 -22.21
C ALA A 321 10.47 -11.85 -23.66
N GLY A 322 9.95 -10.67 -23.98
CA GLY A 322 9.64 -10.30 -25.35
C GLY A 322 10.91 -10.09 -26.17
N LYS A 323 10.75 -9.91 -27.48
CA LYS A 323 11.85 -9.52 -28.37
C LYS A 323 11.74 -8.03 -28.68
N ALA A 324 12.85 -7.31 -28.65
CA ALA A 324 12.88 -5.92 -29.08
C ALA A 324 12.82 -5.82 -30.61
N TYR A 325 11.99 -4.93 -31.14
CA TYR A 325 11.84 -4.71 -32.60
C TYR A 325 12.17 -3.29 -33.05
N ALA A 326 12.31 -2.34 -32.13
CA ALA A 326 12.67 -0.96 -32.42
C ALA A 326 13.56 -0.39 -31.30
N LEU A 327 14.15 0.79 -31.54
CA LEU A 327 14.78 1.57 -30.48
C LEU A 327 13.72 1.98 -29.43
N PRO A 328 14.07 2.03 -28.14
CA PRO A 328 13.16 2.57 -27.14
C PRO A 328 12.91 4.07 -27.30
N GLY A 329 11.74 4.52 -26.86
CA GLY A 329 11.47 5.93 -26.59
C GLY A 329 12.34 6.50 -25.46
N PRO A 330 12.37 7.84 -25.27
CA PRO A 330 13.06 8.47 -24.15
C PRO A 330 12.37 8.15 -22.82
N VAL A 331 13.14 8.09 -21.73
CA VAL A 331 12.59 8.00 -20.36
C VAL A 331 11.76 9.24 -20.01
N GLN A 332 10.81 9.09 -19.09
CA GLN A 332 9.88 10.14 -18.71
C GLN A 332 10.14 10.64 -17.28
N ASN A 333 9.59 11.81 -16.93
CA ASN A 333 9.57 12.37 -15.57
C ASN A 333 10.92 12.35 -14.82
N ILE A 334 12.02 12.51 -15.55
CA ILE A 334 13.36 12.45 -14.96
C ILE A 334 13.58 13.57 -13.93
N ARG A 335 14.09 13.22 -12.76
CA ARG A 335 14.45 14.11 -11.66
C ARG A 335 15.73 13.65 -10.98
N ALA A 336 16.56 14.59 -10.57
CA ALA A 336 17.73 14.37 -9.73
C ALA A 336 17.49 15.02 -8.37
N LEU A 337 17.50 14.20 -7.31
CA LEU A 337 17.28 14.62 -5.94
C LEU A 337 18.60 14.79 -5.18
N VAL A 338 18.67 15.81 -4.34
CA VAL A 338 19.83 16.14 -3.50
C VAL A 338 20.14 14.99 -2.55
N GLY A 339 21.41 14.60 -2.45
CA GLY A 339 21.95 13.65 -1.46
C GLY A 339 23.29 14.14 -0.90
N ASP A 340 23.82 13.42 0.10
CA ASP A 340 25.17 13.66 0.63
C ASP A 340 26.20 12.89 -0.19
N LYS A 341 27.11 13.63 -0.84
CA LYS A 341 28.08 13.11 -1.82
C LYS A 341 27.43 12.22 -2.89
N SER A 342 26.16 12.46 -3.15
CA SER A 342 25.34 11.64 -4.03
C SER A 342 24.15 12.42 -4.59
N ALA A 343 23.53 11.87 -5.63
CA ALA A 343 22.24 12.30 -6.15
C ALA A 343 21.37 11.06 -6.40
N ILE A 344 20.06 11.16 -6.14
CA ILE A 344 19.09 10.10 -6.44
C ILE A 344 18.39 10.47 -7.75
N ILE A 345 18.56 9.65 -8.78
CA ILE A 345 17.98 9.85 -10.11
C ILE A 345 16.70 9.02 -10.19
N LYS A 346 15.56 9.69 -10.30
CA LYS A 346 14.23 9.12 -10.52
C LYS A 346 13.80 9.38 -11.95
N PHE A 347 13.17 8.40 -12.59
CA PHE A 347 12.59 8.51 -13.91
C PHE A 347 11.59 7.38 -14.12
N ASP A 348 10.61 7.63 -14.96
CA ASP A 348 9.69 6.60 -15.43
C ASP A 348 10.24 5.97 -16.73
N PRO A 349 9.97 4.68 -16.98
CA PRO A 349 10.29 4.05 -18.25
C PRO A 349 9.71 4.81 -19.46
N PRO A 350 10.25 4.58 -20.67
CA PRO A 350 9.63 5.07 -21.90
C PRO A 350 8.17 4.65 -22.02
N ALA A 351 7.33 5.41 -22.73
CA ALA A 351 5.92 5.05 -22.90
C ALA A 351 5.74 3.69 -23.61
N ASP A 352 6.70 3.34 -24.47
CA ASP A 352 6.79 2.11 -25.22
C ASP A 352 7.61 1.01 -24.52
N PHE A 353 7.96 1.15 -23.24
CA PHE A 353 8.90 0.27 -22.53
C PHE A 353 8.61 -1.24 -22.67
N ARG A 354 7.33 -1.61 -22.82
CA ARG A 354 6.90 -3.00 -23.05
C ARG A 354 7.22 -3.46 -24.47
N PHE A 355 6.85 -2.68 -25.49
CA PHE A 355 7.21 -2.99 -26.88
C PHE A 355 8.72 -2.99 -27.07
N SER A 356 9.41 -2.04 -26.45
CA SER A 356 10.84 -1.85 -26.64
C SER A 356 11.70 -2.82 -25.82
N GLN A 357 11.14 -3.62 -24.90
CA GLN A 357 11.90 -4.61 -24.11
C GLN A 357 13.19 -4.04 -23.50
N ILE A 358 13.05 -3.07 -22.60
CA ILE A 358 14.21 -2.41 -21.97
C ILE A 358 15.06 -3.43 -21.22
N GLU A 359 16.34 -3.48 -21.56
CA GLU A 359 17.35 -4.30 -20.89
C GLU A 359 17.99 -3.55 -19.73
N ASN A 360 18.34 -2.27 -19.93
CA ASN A 360 18.90 -1.38 -18.92
C ASN A 360 18.73 0.10 -19.30
N TYR A 361 19.16 0.96 -18.38
CA TYR A 361 19.25 2.40 -18.52
C TYR A 361 20.71 2.84 -18.37
N GLU A 362 21.17 3.71 -19.26
CA GLU A 362 22.47 4.36 -19.22
C GLU A 362 22.30 5.75 -18.60
N ILE A 363 22.86 5.98 -17.41
CA ILE A 363 22.84 7.27 -16.71
C ILE A 363 24.22 7.91 -16.81
N GLU A 364 24.31 9.01 -17.56
CA GLU A 364 25.55 9.77 -17.75
C GLU A 364 25.57 11.00 -16.84
N ASN A 365 26.67 11.17 -16.09
CA ASN A 365 26.96 12.39 -15.38
C ASN A 365 27.57 13.42 -16.35
N LEU A 366 26.83 14.48 -16.70
CA LEU A 366 27.26 15.47 -17.69
C LEU A 366 28.40 16.39 -17.22
N VAL A 367 28.90 16.21 -16.00
CA VAL A 367 30.06 16.93 -15.46
C VAL A 367 31.32 16.07 -15.51
N THR A 368 31.22 14.79 -15.14
CA THR A 368 32.37 13.87 -15.08
C THR A 368 32.50 12.99 -16.34
N ASN A 369 31.45 12.93 -17.17
CA ASN A 369 31.27 11.99 -18.29
C ASN A 369 31.28 10.51 -17.87
N GLU A 370 31.11 10.23 -16.57
CA GLU A 370 30.96 8.85 -16.08
C GLU A 370 29.56 8.32 -16.41
N ILE A 371 29.49 7.05 -16.80
CA ILE A 371 28.25 6.36 -17.14
C ILE A 371 28.01 5.25 -16.11
N VAL A 372 26.81 5.22 -15.55
CA VAL A 372 26.33 4.18 -14.65
C VAL A 372 25.17 3.46 -15.34
N ASN A 373 25.22 2.13 -15.39
CA ASN A 373 24.11 1.32 -15.88
C ASN A 373 23.20 0.93 -14.72
N ALA A 374 21.89 0.96 -14.95
CA ALA A 374 20.88 0.50 -13.99
C ALA A 374 19.76 -0.27 -14.69
N ASN A 375 19.12 -1.20 -13.98
CA ASN A 375 18.02 -1.97 -14.55
C ASN A 375 16.64 -1.40 -14.15
N GLU A 376 16.61 -0.51 -13.16
CA GLU A 376 15.40 0.09 -12.63
C GLU A 376 15.69 1.49 -12.07
N SER A 377 14.61 2.22 -11.76
CA SER A 377 14.64 3.53 -11.10
C SER A 377 13.96 3.41 -9.73
N PRO A 378 14.41 4.13 -8.68
CA PRO A 378 15.49 5.13 -8.65
C PRO A 378 16.91 4.56 -8.66
N VAL A 379 17.87 5.41 -9.03
CA VAL A 379 19.32 5.12 -9.03
C VAL A 379 20.08 6.12 -8.18
N THR A 380 20.89 5.66 -7.22
CA THR A 380 21.77 6.54 -6.43
C THR A 380 23.15 6.64 -7.08
N ILE A 381 23.52 7.83 -7.54
CA ILE A 381 24.86 8.14 -8.04
C ILE A 381 25.71 8.66 -6.88
N SER A 382 26.69 7.88 -6.42
CA SER A 382 27.59 8.23 -5.32
C SER A 382 28.92 8.84 -5.79
N GLY A 383 29.73 9.34 -4.86
CA GLY A 383 31.08 9.87 -5.15
C GLY A 383 31.10 11.32 -5.63
N LEU A 384 29.96 12.00 -5.59
CA LEU A 384 29.84 13.41 -5.97
C LEU A 384 30.46 14.32 -4.90
N LYS A 385 30.85 15.54 -5.30
CA LYS A 385 31.32 16.57 -4.37
C LYS A 385 30.17 17.48 -3.96
N ASN A 386 29.99 17.66 -2.65
CA ASN A 386 28.99 18.60 -2.13
C ASN A 386 29.31 20.04 -2.58
N GLY A 387 28.26 20.81 -2.90
CA GLY A 387 28.37 22.19 -3.39
C GLY A 387 28.67 22.33 -4.89
N ILE A 388 28.92 21.24 -5.61
CA ILE A 388 29.10 21.25 -7.08
C ILE A 388 27.76 20.99 -7.76
N LYS A 389 27.50 21.71 -8.86
CA LYS A 389 26.31 21.54 -9.70
C LYS A 389 26.50 20.34 -10.62
N TYR A 390 25.52 19.43 -10.62
CA TYR A 390 25.47 18.27 -11.52
C TYR A 390 24.16 18.25 -12.30
N THR A 391 24.23 17.68 -13.51
CA THR A 391 23.07 17.34 -14.35
C THR A 391 23.34 15.97 -14.94
N PHE A 392 22.30 15.14 -15.05
CA PHE A 392 22.42 13.78 -15.56
C PHE A 392 21.63 13.64 -16.86
N SER A 393 22.09 12.76 -17.76
CA SER A 393 21.30 12.31 -18.89
C SER A 393 20.98 10.82 -18.72
N VAL A 394 19.78 10.40 -19.13
CA VAL A 394 19.37 9.00 -19.07
C VAL A 394 18.89 8.55 -20.44
N LYS A 395 19.37 7.39 -20.88
CA LYS A 395 18.88 6.66 -22.07
C LYS A 395 18.34 5.31 -21.64
N ALA A 396 17.27 4.86 -22.28
CA ALA A 396 16.81 3.48 -22.18
C ALA A 396 17.44 2.65 -23.30
N LYS A 397 17.78 1.39 -23.04
CA LYS A 397 18.51 0.55 -23.96
C LYS A 397 17.89 -0.84 -24.11
N ASN A 398 17.95 -1.37 -25.31
CA ASN A 398 17.60 -2.74 -25.64
C ASN A 398 18.58 -3.31 -26.68
N SER A 399 18.32 -4.53 -27.17
CA SER A 399 19.15 -5.18 -28.19
C SER A 399 19.20 -4.44 -29.55
N ALA A 400 18.24 -3.55 -29.84
CA ALA A 400 18.23 -2.74 -31.06
C ALA A 400 19.06 -1.45 -30.93
N GLY A 401 19.30 -0.96 -29.71
CA GLY A 401 20.12 0.22 -29.42
C GLY A 401 19.61 1.05 -28.25
N SER A 402 20.03 2.31 -28.20
CA SER A 402 19.66 3.26 -27.12
C SER A 402 18.67 4.31 -27.62
N SER A 403 17.79 4.78 -26.72
CA SER A 403 16.87 5.89 -26.95
C SER A 403 17.59 7.23 -27.12
N GLU A 404 16.83 8.27 -27.46
CA GLU A 404 17.24 9.65 -27.23
C GLU A 404 17.50 9.91 -25.72
N ALA A 405 18.45 10.77 -25.41
CA ALA A 405 18.84 11.09 -24.03
C ALA A 405 17.90 12.13 -23.43
N THR A 406 17.42 11.89 -22.21
CA THR A 406 16.61 12.85 -21.45
C THR A 406 17.42 13.41 -20.28
N LYS A 407 17.43 14.74 -20.11
CA LYS A 407 18.22 15.41 -19.05
C LYS A 407 17.41 15.62 -17.78
N SER A 408 18.05 15.41 -16.63
CA SER A 408 17.49 15.74 -15.32
C SER A 408 17.48 17.25 -15.07
N ASN A 409 16.81 17.68 -14.00
CA ASN A 409 17.10 18.98 -13.39
C ASN A 409 18.55 19.05 -12.89
N GLN A 410 19.04 20.28 -12.68
CA GLN A 410 20.30 20.50 -11.98
C GLN A 410 20.13 20.14 -10.50
N VAL A 411 21.12 19.46 -9.92
CA VAL A 411 21.19 19.10 -8.49
C VAL A 411 22.51 19.55 -7.89
N ILE A 412 22.49 19.97 -6.62
CA ILE A 412 23.68 20.33 -5.85
C ILE A 412 23.72 19.44 -4.60
N PRO A 413 24.57 18.41 -4.55
CA PRO A 413 24.72 17.57 -3.37
C PRO A 413 25.09 18.38 -2.12
N GLN A 414 24.59 17.96 -0.97
CA GLN A 414 24.70 18.68 0.31
C GLN A 414 25.16 17.75 1.42
N SER A 415 26.05 18.23 2.29
CA SER A 415 26.48 17.44 3.45
C SER A 415 25.31 17.20 4.39
N ALA A 416 25.07 15.93 4.74
CA ALA A 416 24.12 15.57 5.79
C ALA A 416 24.74 15.81 7.18
N TRP A 417 23.89 15.81 8.20
CA TRP A 417 24.31 15.90 9.60
C TRP A 417 25.03 14.63 10.05
N LYS A 418 25.87 14.76 11.07
CA LYS A 418 26.58 13.61 11.65
C LYS A 418 25.62 12.75 12.46
N SER A 419 25.52 11.47 12.12
CA SER A 419 24.69 10.51 12.86
C SER A 419 25.45 9.85 14.01
N THR A 420 24.75 9.52 15.08
CA THR A 420 25.22 8.71 16.21
C THR A 420 24.08 7.82 16.67
N VAL A 421 24.28 6.50 16.62
CA VAL A 421 23.27 5.53 17.05
C VAL A 421 23.13 5.58 18.57
N ILE A 422 21.90 5.73 19.05
CA ILE A 422 21.55 5.68 20.47
C ILE A 422 21.24 4.24 20.87
N ASP A 423 20.35 3.58 20.12
CA ASP A 423 19.97 2.18 20.35
C ASP A 423 20.11 1.38 19.04
N PRO A 424 21.13 0.51 18.93
CA PRO A 424 21.36 -0.30 17.74
C PRO A 424 20.43 -1.52 17.64
N ASN A 425 19.72 -1.86 18.72
CA ASN A 425 18.94 -3.09 18.84
C ASN A 425 17.43 -2.88 18.66
N ALA A 426 17.00 -1.62 18.51
CA ALA A 426 15.60 -1.28 18.34
C ALA A 426 15.27 -0.81 16.93
N ASP A 427 14.15 -1.27 16.41
CA ASP A 427 13.56 -0.75 15.19
C ASP A 427 12.67 0.47 15.52
N ALA A 428 13.31 1.63 15.67
CA ALA A 428 12.63 2.83 16.15
C ALA A 428 11.63 3.39 15.12
N LYS A 429 10.34 3.46 15.46
CA LYS A 429 9.30 3.99 14.55
C LYS A 429 8.58 5.21 15.10
N TYR A 430 7.80 5.09 16.17
CA TYR A 430 7.13 6.20 16.83
C TYR A 430 8.05 6.79 17.89
N ILE A 431 8.13 8.12 17.97
CA ILE A 431 9.11 8.82 18.80
C ILE A 431 8.47 10.06 19.42
N ALA A 432 8.56 10.14 20.75
CA ALA A 432 8.13 11.30 21.51
C ALA A 432 9.28 11.79 22.42
N VAL A 433 9.45 13.11 22.52
CA VAL A 433 10.55 13.72 23.27
C VAL A 433 10.04 14.62 24.40
N ALA A 434 10.72 14.58 25.55
CA ALA A 434 10.48 15.47 26.67
C ALA A 434 11.78 15.85 27.38
N ASN A 435 11.71 16.88 28.21
CA ASN A 435 12.72 17.17 29.23
C ASN A 435 12.20 16.74 30.61
N TYR A 436 12.73 15.64 31.14
CA TYR A 436 12.36 15.14 32.46
C TYR A 436 13.43 15.52 33.48
N ILE A 437 13.09 16.40 34.43
CA ILE A 437 14.04 16.92 35.45
C ILE A 437 15.30 17.49 34.78
N GLY A 438 15.11 18.28 33.71
CA GLY A 438 16.20 18.88 32.94
C GLY A 438 17.01 17.90 32.08
N LYS A 439 16.60 16.63 31.99
CA LYS A 439 17.28 15.61 31.19
C LYS A 439 16.51 15.32 29.89
N PRO A 440 17.17 15.41 28.71
CA PRO A 440 16.59 14.96 27.46
C PRO A 440 16.14 13.50 27.56
N THR A 441 14.88 13.25 27.22
CA THR A 441 14.24 11.94 27.36
C THR A 441 13.46 11.63 26.08
N ILE A 442 13.66 10.42 25.55
CA ILE A 442 13.03 9.94 24.31
C ILE A 442 12.27 8.67 24.65
N ALA A 443 10.95 8.68 24.47
CA ALA A 443 10.15 7.47 24.41
C ALA A 443 10.04 7.04 22.95
N TYR A 444 10.26 5.76 22.66
CA TYR A 444 10.26 5.25 21.29
C TYR A 444 9.75 3.81 21.24
N SER A 445 9.08 3.49 20.14
CA SER A 445 8.64 2.12 19.86
C SER A 445 9.77 1.30 19.26
N ASP A 446 9.81 0.01 19.52
CA ASP A 446 10.68 -0.95 18.86
C ASP A 446 9.81 -1.93 18.07
N SER A 447 9.54 -1.62 16.80
CA SER A 447 8.60 -2.40 15.97
C SER A 447 9.06 -3.82 15.68
N LYS A 448 10.34 -4.11 15.85
CA LYS A 448 10.88 -5.46 15.69
C LYS A 448 10.49 -6.38 16.84
N ASN A 449 10.51 -5.86 18.07
CA ASN A 449 10.24 -6.65 19.28
C ASN A 449 8.83 -6.43 19.82
N GLY A 450 8.14 -5.37 19.39
CA GLY A 450 6.82 -4.99 19.92
C GLY A 450 6.90 -4.19 21.22
N ASP A 451 8.05 -3.58 21.53
CA ASP A 451 8.31 -2.97 22.83
C ASP A 451 8.12 -1.43 22.82
N LEU A 452 7.79 -0.89 23.99
CA LEU A 452 7.96 0.53 24.33
C LEU A 452 9.27 0.70 25.08
N LYS A 453 10.13 1.61 24.62
CA LYS A 453 11.46 1.86 25.20
C LYS A 453 11.66 3.34 25.54
N LEU A 454 12.59 3.59 26.46
CA LEU A 454 12.95 4.92 26.95
C LEU A 454 14.47 5.10 26.91
N ALA A 455 14.91 6.20 26.31
CA ALA A 455 16.29 6.66 26.35
C ALA A 455 16.39 7.98 27.13
N THR A 456 17.18 8.03 28.19
CA THR A 456 17.42 9.26 28.98
C THR A 456 18.88 9.66 28.93
N PHE A 457 19.14 10.92 28.61
CA PHE A 457 20.49 11.46 28.53
C PHE A 457 20.93 12.06 29.86
N SER A 458 22.04 11.57 30.42
CA SER A 458 22.65 12.09 31.65
C SER A 458 24.15 11.83 31.62
N ASN A 459 24.95 12.77 32.12
CA ASN A 459 26.41 12.62 32.22
C ASN A 459 27.07 12.19 30.88
N ASN A 460 26.65 12.81 29.77
CA ASN A 460 27.10 12.50 28.42
C ASN A 460 26.85 11.06 27.94
N LYS A 461 25.90 10.34 28.55
CA LYS A 461 25.53 8.98 28.16
C LYS A 461 24.02 8.81 28.07
N TRP A 462 23.61 7.93 27.17
CA TRP A 462 22.24 7.45 27.07
C TRP A 462 22.03 6.23 27.96
N SER A 463 21.01 6.26 28.80
CA SER A 463 20.51 5.09 29.53
C SER A 463 19.25 4.59 28.83
N LEU A 464 19.25 3.32 28.43
CA LEU A 464 18.15 2.67 27.74
C LEU A 464 17.37 1.77 28.71
N LYS A 465 16.05 1.76 28.60
CA LYS A 465 15.16 0.91 29.39
C LYS A 465 13.93 0.49 28.60
N THR A 466 13.57 -0.79 28.65
CA THR A 466 12.25 -1.26 28.17
C THR A 466 11.19 -0.96 29.22
N ILE A 467 10.14 -0.26 28.80
CA ILE A 467 9.06 0.25 29.65
C ILE A 467 7.88 -0.69 29.64
N ASP A 468 7.51 -1.28 28.50
CA ASP A 468 6.41 -2.23 28.37
C ASP A 468 6.59 -3.08 27.09
N GLY A 469 5.85 -4.19 26.96
CA GLY A 469 5.92 -5.15 25.84
C GLY A 469 6.77 -6.39 26.12
N ASP A 470 7.64 -6.33 27.14
CA ASP A 470 8.66 -7.34 27.42
C ASP A 470 8.26 -8.38 28.48
N THR A 471 7.20 -8.13 29.27
CA THR A 471 6.75 -9.00 30.36
C THR A 471 5.32 -8.66 30.77
N ASP A 472 4.60 -9.62 31.34
CA ASP A 472 3.25 -9.45 31.91
C ASP A 472 3.28 -9.11 33.42
N SER A 473 4.47 -8.92 34.00
CA SER A 473 4.64 -8.63 35.42
C SER A 473 4.49 -7.15 35.75
N ALA A 474 4.09 -6.84 36.99
CA ALA A 474 3.97 -5.47 37.52
C ALA A 474 3.04 -4.53 36.71
N GLY A 475 2.02 -5.09 36.05
CA GLY A 475 1.01 -4.35 35.28
C GLY A 475 1.40 -4.06 33.83
N LYS A 476 2.52 -4.61 33.36
CA LYS A 476 2.96 -4.59 31.96
C LYS A 476 2.22 -5.64 31.12
N THR A 477 2.49 -5.68 29.81
CA THR A 477 1.93 -6.65 28.86
C THR A 477 3.02 -7.28 27.98
N LEU A 478 2.72 -8.45 27.42
CA LEU A 478 3.47 -9.11 26.34
C LEU A 478 2.93 -8.77 24.94
N ASN A 479 1.87 -7.96 24.86
CA ASN A 479 1.31 -7.53 23.60
C ASN A 479 2.27 -6.61 22.85
N ASN A 480 2.09 -6.51 21.53
CA ASN A 480 2.82 -5.55 20.72
C ASN A 480 2.36 -4.13 21.07
N VAL A 481 3.19 -3.37 21.77
CA VAL A 481 2.95 -1.99 22.19
C VAL A 481 3.79 -0.99 21.40
N ALA A 482 4.29 -1.38 20.23
CA ALA A 482 5.13 -0.55 19.37
C ALA A 482 4.32 0.42 18.48
N GLY A 483 3.22 0.98 19.00
CA GLY A 483 2.35 1.93 18.31
C GLY A 483 2.64 3.40 18.62
N ASN A 484 1.69 4.30 18.32
CA ASN A 484 1.82 5.75 18.49
C ASN A 484 2.09 6.15 19.95
N ILE A 485 3.02 7.11 20.17
CA ILE A 485 3.47 7.53 21.51
C ILE A 485 3.29 9.03 21.70
N SER A 486 2.81 9.43 22.88
CA SER A 486 2.94 10.80 23.39
C SER A 486 3.53 10.85 24.79
N ILE A 487 4.25 11.93 25.10
CA ILE A 487 4.99 12.10 26.36
C ILE A 487 4.76 13.48 26.96
N CYS A 488 4.48 13.51 28.26
CA CYS A 488 4.25 14.74 29.03
C CYS A 488 4.98 14.69 30.36
N THR A 489 5.25 15.85 30.95
CA THR A 489 5.83 15.97 32.28
C THR A 489 4.97 16.86 33.17
N SER A 490 4.94 16.55 34.46
CA SER A 490 4.29 17.38 35.47
C SER A 490 5.07 17.37 36.78
N ALA A 491 4.75 18.29 37.68
CA ALA A 491 5.34 18.35 39.01
C ALA A 491 4.25 18.65 40.05
N ILE A 492 4.13 17.79 41.06
CA ILE A 492 3.24 18.02 42.21
C ILE A 492 4.08 17.99 43.47
N GLY A 493 4.16 19.13 44.14
CA GLY A 493 5.09 19.32 45.26
C GLY A 493 6.55 19.10 44.80
N LYS A 494 7.25 18.15 45.43
CA LYS A 494 8.65 17.79 45.10
C LYS A 494 8.78 16.62 44.12
N ILE A 495 7.65 16.02 43.72
CA ILE A 495 7.65 14.84 42.85
C ILE A 495 7.45 15.30 41.41
N ASN A 496 8.36 14.88 40.54
CA ASN A 496 8.24 15.07 39.10
C ASN A 496 7.70 13.78 38.49
N TYR A 497 6.77 13.91 37.56
CA TYR A 497 6.14 12.80 36.89
C TYR A 497 6.48 12.81 35.40
N LEU A 498 6.75 11.62 34.88
CA LEU A 498 6.82 11.36 33.45
C LEU A 498 5.58 10.55 33.07
N HIS A 499 4.83 11.08 32.12
CA HIS A 499 3.59 10.52 31.59
C HIS A 499 3.87 10.02 30.19
N ILE A 500 3.70 8.72 29.93
CA ILE A 500 3.86 8.15 28.59
C ILE A 500 2.54 7.48 28.22
N PHE A 501 1.92 7.94 27.14
CA PHE A 501 0.77 7.30 26.52
C PHE A 501 1.23 6.60 25.26
N TYR A 502 0.75 5.38 25.06
CA TYR A 502 1.19 4.49 24.01
C TYR A 502 0.10 3.48 23.71
N THR A 503 0.18 2.85 22.55
CA THR A 503 -0.92 2.03 22.03
C THR A 503 -0.53 0.56 21.96
N ASP A 504 -1.46 -0.29 22.38
CA ASP A 504 -1.42 -1.74 22.24
C ASP A 504 -1.97 -2.09 20.85
N LEU A 505 -1.12 -2.56 19.95
CA LEU A 505 -1.49 -2.90 18.58
C LEU A 505 -2.17 -4.26 18.47
N THR A 506 -2.06 -5.10 19.51
CA THR A 506 -2.73 -6.41 19.57
C THR A 506 -4.19 -6.21 19.95
N ASN A 507 -4.43 -5.57 21.09
CA ASN A 507 -5.78 -5.37 21.63
C ASN A 507 -6.46 -4.08 21.16
N LYS A 508 -5.71 -3.19 20.50
CA LYS A 508 -6.16 -1.87 20.04
C LYS A 508 -6.44 -0.86 21.17
N ASP A 509 -5.81 -1.08 22.33
CA ASP A 509 -5.99 -0.26 23.53
C ASP A 509 -5.06 0.96 23.58
N LEU A 510 -5.52 2.02 24.24
CA LEU A 510 -4.66 3.13 24.67
C LEU A 510 -4.16 2.85 26.09
N LYS A 511 -2.85 2.72 26.27
CA LYS A 511 -2.18 2.46 27.55
C LYS A 511 -1.47 3.71 28.08
N TYR A 512 -1.23 3.71 29.39
CA TYR A 512 -0.57 4.79 30.09
C TYR A 512 0.41 4.27 31.14
N ALA A 513 1.65 4.75 31.06
CA ALA A 513 2.74 4.49 31.99
C ALA A 513 3.14 5.78 32.72
N LEU A 514 3.09 5.73 34.05
CA LEU A 514 3.42 6.84 34.93
C LEU A 514 4.67 6.53 35.75
N TYR A 515 5.70 7.37 35.61
CA TYR A 515 6.89 7.32 36.46
C TYR A 515 6.92 8.49 37.41
N ASN A 516 7.11 8.23 38.71
CA ASN A 516 7.18 9.26 39.77
C ASN A 516 8.61 9.59 40.22
N GLY A 517 9.63 9.15 39.46
CA GLY A 517 11.04 9.26 39.87
C GLY A 517 11.57 8.08 40.67
N LYS A 518 10.71 7.14 41.10
CA LYS A 518 11.09 5.93 41.84
C LYS A 518 10.51 4.65 41.23
N SER A 519 9.21 4.64 40.94
CA SER A 519 8.47 3.47 40.46
C SER A 519 7.58 3.81 39.27
N TRP A 520 7.26 2.77 38.50
CA TRP A 520 6.33 2.82 37.37
C TRP A 520 4.95 2.31 37.80
N LYS A 521 3.89 2.92 37.25
CA LYS A 521 2.52 2.44 37.33
C LYS A 521 1.94 2.38 35.92
N TYR A 522 1.21 1.32 35.61
CA TYR A 522 0.59 1.07 34.32
C TYR A 522 -0.93 0.99 34.47
N GLU A 523 -1.65 1.44 33.47
CA GLU A 523 -3.11 1.28 33.34
C GLU A 523 -3.51 1.39 31.88
N THR A 524 -4.57 0.69 31.48
CA THR A 524 -5.27 0.97 30.22
C THR A 524 -6.15 2.20 30.42
N VAL A 525 -6.16 3.13 29.48
CA VAL A 525 -6.98 4.35 29.46
C VAL A 525 -8.31 4.09 28.77
N ASP A 526 -8.28 3.52 27.57
CA ASP A 526 -9.47 3.19 26.76
C ASP A 526 -9.20 2.03 25.78
N GLY A 527 -10.24 1.51 25.12
CA GLY A 527 -10.20 0.45 24.10
C GLY A 527 -10.55 -0.96 24.61
N ASN A 528 -10.40 -1.20 25.92
CA ASN A 528 -10.66 -2.51 26.55
C ASN A 528 -12.03 -2.59 27.26
N GLY A 529 -13.00 -1.79 26.82
CA GLY A 529 -14.38 -1.87 27.28
C GLY A 529 -15.07 -3.17 26.85
N LEU A 530 -16.27 -3.41 27.38
CA LEU A 530 -17.07 -4.59 27.01
C LEU A 530 -17.71 -4.46 25.62
N VAL A 531 -18.03 -3.24 25.22
CA VAL A 531 -18.69 -2.90 23.95
C VAL A 531 -18.17 -1.57 23.43
N ALA A 532 -18.16 -1.39 22.11
CA ALA A 532 -17.95 -0.09 21.50
C ALA A 532 -19.14 0.81 21.82
N GLN A 533 -18.89 2.07 22.18
CA GLN A 533 -19.93 3.01 22.59
C GLN A 533 -20.27 3.94 21.42
N ASP A 534 -21.54 3.98 21.01
CA ASP A 534 -22.03 4.88 19.96
C ASP A 534 -21.74 6.34 20.35
N TYR A 535 -21.20 7.13 19.43
CA TYR A 535 -20.89 8.55 19.64
C TYR A 535 -22.10 9.41 20.02
N LYS A 536 -23.33 8.95 19.76
CA LYS A 536 -24.58 9.65 20.11
C LYS A 536 -24.92 9.56 21.60
N GLU A 537 -24.28 8.67 22.33
CA GLU A 537 -24.48 8.54 23.77
C GLU A 537 -23.81 9.70 24.52
N VAL A 538 -24.59 10.40 25.36
CA VAL A 538 -24.15 11.62 26.05
C VAL A 538 -23.08 11.34 27.10
N ASP A 539 -23.29 10.31 27.92
CA ASP A 539 -22.36 9.95 28.99
C ASP A 539 -21.30 8.99 28.47
N ARG A 540 -20.10 9.52 28.21
CA ARG A 540 -18.99 8.70 27.69
C ARG A 540 -18.37 7.84 28.78
N VAL A 541 -18.16 6.58 28.44
CA VAL A 541 -17.45 5.59 29.26
C VAL A 541 -16.31 4.99 28.45
N ARG A 542 -15.50 4.17 29.12
CA ARG A 542 -14.50 3.35 28.47
C ARG A 542 -15.15 2.38 27.49
N GLY A 543 -14.76 2.43 26.22
CA GLY A 543 -15.33 1.64 25.12
C GLY A 543 -14.41 0.52 24.62
N ALA A 544 -14.96 -0.35 23.77
CA ALA A 544 -14.23 -1.39 23.04
C ALA A 544 -13.75 -0.96 21.64
N SER A 545 -13.56 0.35 21.44
CA SER A 545 -13.14 0.93 20.15
C SER A 545 -11.65 0.71 19.87
N ASP A 546 -11.28 0.63 18.59
CA ASP A 546 -9.87 0.73 18.20
C ASP A 546 -9.38 2.17 18.42
N VAL A 547 -8.50 2.34 19.40
CA VAL A 547 -7.90 3.65 19.76
C VAL A 547 -6.38 3.64 19.56
N SER A 548 -5.90 2.80 18.64
CA SER A 548 -4.47 2.52 18.47
C SER A 548 -3.75 3.45 17.48
N VAL A 549 -4.48 4.30 16.76
CA VAL A 549 -3.97 5.06 15.60
C VAL A 549 -3.14 6.28 16.01
N SER A 550 -3.70 7.18 16.84
CA SER A 550 -3.05 8.44 17.21
C SER A 550 -3.41 8.86 18.63
N ASN A 551 -2.45 9.44 19.36
CA ASN A 551 -2.72 10.10 20.64
C ASN A 551 -1.79 11.30 20.88
N ALA A 552 -2.25 12.22 21.73
CA ALA A 552 -1.45 13.32 22.21
C ALA A 552 -1.85 13.71 23.64
N CYS A 553 -0.89 13.73 24.56
CA CYS A 553 -1.11 14.19 25.92
C CYS A 553 -0.85 15.69 26.07
N ALA A 554 -1.52 16.30 27.05
CA ALA A 554 -1.21 17.63 27.54
C ALA A 554 -1.58 17.74 29.02
N ILE A 555 -0.83 18.55 29.78
CA ILE A 555 -1.05 18.72 31.22
C ILE A 555 -1.20 20.21 31.50
N ALA A 556 -2.40 20.59 31.94
CA ALA A 556 -2.73 21.95 32.35
C ALA A 556 -3.25 21.94 33.78
N ASN A 557 -2.82 22.90 34.61
CA ASN A 557 -3.27 23.05 35.99
C ASN A 557 -3.18 21.73 36.80
N ASN A 558 -2.07 20.99 36.63
CA ASN A 558 -1.83 19.66 37.23
C ASN A 558 -2.84 18.56 36.87
N THR A 559 -3.69 18.80 35.88
CA THR A 559 -4.68 17.83 35.39
C THR A 559 -4.12 17.15 34.15
N VAL A 560 -4.04 15.81 34.19
CA VAL A 560 -3.53 15.00 33.09
C VAL A 560 -4.65 14.78 32.07
N GLN A 561 -4.36 15.06 30.81
CA GLN A 561 -5.31 14.86 29.71
C GLN A 561 -4.61 14.14 28.55
N VAL A 562 -5.35 13.27 27.88
CA VAL A 562 -4.92 12.62 26.64
C VAL A 562 -6.05 12.67 25.63
N PHE A 563 -5.69 12.95 24.39
CA PHE A 563 -6.61 13.03 23.25
C PHE A 563 -6.20 11.95 22.25
N TYR A 564 -7.16 11.29 21.63
CA TYR A 564 -6.90 10.12 20.80
C TYR A 564 -8.04 9.89 19.82
N ARG A 565 -7.71 9.31 18.67
CA ARG A 565 -8.70 8.93 17.66
C ARG A 565 -9.35 7.60 18.02
N ASP A 566 -10.67 7.55 17.88
CA ASP A 566 -11.45 6.32 17.79
C ASP A 566 -11.56 5.95 16.30
N GLU A 567 -10.78 4.95 15.88
CA GLU A 567 -10.75 4.46 14.50
C GLU A 567 -12.03 3.71 14.12
N SER A 568 -12.73 3.12 15.09
CA SER A 568 -13.99 2.41 14.83
C SER A 568 -15.13 3.33 14.41
N GLN A 569 -15.06 4.61 14.78
CA GLN A 569 -16.12 5.60 14.50
C GLN A 569 -15.63 6.85 13.77
N GLY A 570 -14.33 7.04 13.63
CA GLY A 570 -13.74 8.18 12.95
C GLY A 570 -13.67 9.46 13.79
N ILE A 571 -13.85 9.41 15.10
CA ILE A 571 -13.99 10.60 15.96
C ILE A 571 -12.76 10.88 16.84
N LEU A 572 -12.60 12.11 17.29
CA LEU A 572 -11.56 12.53 18.23
C LEU A 572 -12.14 12.52 19.65
N LEU A 573 -11.57 11.68 20.51
CA LEU A 573 -11.93 11.54 21.91
C LEU A 573 -10.92 12.24 22.82
N GLY A 574 -11.37 12.54 24.04
CA GLY A 574 -10.55 13.03 25.15
C GLY A 574 -10.77 12.19 26.40
N ALA A 575 -9.72 12.06 27.21
CA ALA A 575 -9.80 11.52 28.56
C ALA A 575 -9.06 12.45 29.54
N VAL A 576 -9.77 12.90 30.57
CA VAL A 576 -9.28 13.79 31.63
C VAL A 576 -9.15 13.00 32.93
N LYS A 577 -8.00 13.08 33.61
CA LYS A 577 -7.78 12.40 34.88
C LYS A 577 -8.14 13.29 36.07
N GLU A 578 -9.26 13.01 36.71
CA GLU A 578 -9.76 13.72 37.89
C GLU A 578 -10.01 12.75 39.05
N ASN A 579 -9.56 13.09 40.26
CA ASN A 579 -9.72 12.24 41.46
C ASN A 579 -9.26 10.78 41.26
N GLY A 580 -8.24 10.57 40.44
CA GLY A 580 -7.68 9.25 40.12
C GLY A 580 -8.48 8.43 39.10
N LYS A 581 -9.59 8.96 38.54
CA LYS A 581 -10.42 8.31 37.53
C LYS A 581 -10.34 9.06 36.19
N TRP A 582 -10.57 8.34 35.10
CA TRP A 582 -10.70 8.92 33.77
C TRP A 582 -12.14 9.33 33.52
N LYS A 583 -12.33 10.58 33.07
CA LYS A 583 -13.57 11.10 32.53
C LYS A 583 -13.41 11.25 31.03
N TYR A 584 -14.33 10.69 30.27
CA TYR A 584 -14.26 10.60 28.81
C TYR A 584 -15.12 11.70 28.17
N GLU A 585 -14.72 12.16 26.99
CA GLU A 585 -15.43 13.18 26.21
C GLU A 585 -15.22 12.98 24.71
N ILE A 586 -16.14 13.53 23.91
CA ILE A 586 -15.94 13.71 22.47
C ILE A 586 -15.41 15.13 22.26
N VAL A 587 -14.34 15.26 21.50
CA VAL A 587 -13.74 16.56 21.16
C VAL A 587 -14.20 17.00 19.79
N ASP A 588 -14.13 16.16 18.74
CA ASP A 588 -14.61 16.52 17.40
C ASP A 588 -14.96 15.25 16.58
N GLY A 589 -15.65 15.41 15.45
CA GLY A 589 -15.98 14.30 14.51
C GLY A 589 -17.44 13.83 14.52
N ASP A 590 -18.25 14.24 15.50
CA ASP A 590 -19.63 13.81 15.74
C ASP A 590 -20.70 14.67 15.05
N LYS A 591 -20.46 15.97 14.85
CA LYS A 591 -21.46 16.92 14.32
C LYS A 591 -20.82 18.10 13.59
N ASP A 592 -21.56 18.68 12.65
CA ASP A 592 -21.17 19.80 11.79
C ASP A 592 -21.65 21.17 12.29
N THR A 593 -22.27 21.21 13.47
CA THR A 593 -22.68 22.45 14.17
C THR A 593 -21.58 22.96 15.11
N GLU A 594 -21.68 24.21 15.60
CA GLU A 594 -20.74 24.78 16.60
C GLU A 594 -19.28 24.84 16.12
N ASN A 595 -19.07 25.01 14.81
CA ASN A 595 -17.77 24.96 14.15
C ASN A 595 -17.02 23.63 14.34
N ARG A 596 -17.70 22.56 14.73
CA ARG A 596 -17.20 21.18 14.79
C ARG A 596 -17.30 20.52 13.41
N THR A 597 -16.79 19.31 13.30
CA THR A 597 -16.72 18.54 12.05
C THR A 597 -17.43 17.20 12.21
N THR A 598 -18.08 16.72 11.15
CA THR A 598 -18.52 15.33 11.03
C THR A 598 -17.58 14.56 10.11
N GLY A 599 -17.25 13.33 10.49
CA GLY A 599 -16.40 12.43 9.70
C GLY A 599 -15.03 12.20 10.33
N ASP A 600 -14.13 11.61 9.55
CA ASP A 600 -12.87 11.10 10.05
C ASP A 600 -11.91 12.21 10.50
N VAL A 601 -11.58 12.25 11.79
CA VAL A 601 -10.64 13.23 12.38
C VAL A 601 -9.46 12.60 13.10
N ALA A 602 -8.36 13.36 13.19
CA ALA A 602 -7.22 13.08 14.03
C ALA A 602 -6.46 11.79 13.68
N PHE A 603 -6.27 11.50 12.40
CA PHE A 603 -5.24 10.54 11.98
C PHE A 603 -3.86 11.00 12.47
N HIS A 604 -3.63 12.32 12.44
CA HIS A 604 -2.50 12.99 13.02
C HIS A 604 -2.97 14.02 14.03
N LEU A 605 -2.41 13.94 15.25
CA LEU A 605 -2.80 14.78 16.37
C LEU A 605 -1.57 15.23 17.16
N LYS A 606 -1.60 16.49 17.62
CA LYS A 606 -0.67 17.02 18.61
C LYS A 606 -1.40 17.90 19.61
N ALA A 607 -0.94 17.86 20.86
CA ALA A 607 -1.52 18.60 21.97
C ALA A 607 -0.41 19.36 22.72
N LEU A 608 -0.74 20.55 23.22
CA LEU A 608 0.17 21.35 24.03
C LEU A 608 -0.58 22.21 25.05
N ALA A 609 -0.06 22.28 26.27
CA ALA A 609 -0.56 23.19 27.30
C ALA A 609 0.25 24.49 27.30
N VAL A 610 -0.42 25.64 27.19
CA VAL A 610 0.20 26.97 27.25
C VAL A 610 -0.62 27.86 28.16
N LYS A 611 0.01 28.38 29.23
CA LYS A 611 -0.61 29.27 30.22
C LYS A 611 -1.93 28.72 30.80
N GLY A 612 -2.02 27.40 31.01
CA GLY A 612 -3.21 26.75 31.55
C GLY A 612 -4.25 26.32 30.50
N ASN A 613 -4.11 26.77 29.25
CA ASN A 613 -5.00 26.37 28.16
C ASN A 613 -4.45 25.15 27.42
N ILE A 614 -5.34 24.26 27.00
CA ILE A 614 -5.03 23.10 26.17
C ILE A 614 -5.24 23.48 24.72
N ASN A 615 -4.29 23.13 23.85
CA ASN A 615 -4.31 23.47 22.43
C ASN A 615 -4.07 22.20 21.61
N LEU A 616 -4.97 21.90 20.69
CA LEU A 616 -4.94 20.75 19.80
C LEU A 616 -4.80 21.20 18.36
N ILE A 617 -3.98 20.48 17.60
CA ILE A 617 -4.00 20.51 16.13
C ILE A 617 -4.20 19.08 15.63
N TYR A 618 -5.08 18.93 14.64
CA TYR A 618 -5.38 17.64 14.03
C TYR A 618 -5.82 17.80 12.59
N ASP A 619 -5.74 16.72 11.82
CA ASP A 619 -6.32 16.63 10.49
C ASP A 619 -7.76 16.13 10.51
N SER A 620 -8.51 16.39 9.44
CA SER A 620 -9.84 15.83 9.19
C SER A 620 -9.95 15.44 7.73
N VAL A 621 -10.63 14.34 7.43
CA VAL A 621 -10.91 13.87 6.07
C VAL A 621 -12.40 13.98 5.79
N LYS A 622 -12.72 14.58 4.64
CA LYS A 622 -14.07 14.89 4.16
C LYS A 622 -14.43 14.17 2.86
N GLY A 623 -13.48 13.47 2.25
CA GLY A 623 -13.71 12.76 1.01
C GLY A 623 -12.51 11.94 0.58
N PHE A 624 -12.82 10.89 -0.16
CA PHE A 624 -11.84 9.99 -0.78
C PHE A 624 -12.20 9.78 -2.25
N ASP A 625 -11.24 9.34 -3.07
CA ASP A 625 -11.51 8.80 -4.40
C ASP A 625 -11.81 7.30 -4.34
N SER A 626 -12.00 6.67 -5.50
CA SER A 626 -12.21 5.21 -5.61
C SER A 626 -11.06 4.40 -5.00
N ASP A 627 -9.86 4.98 -4.93
CA ASP A 627 -8.65 4.32 -4.46
C ASP A 627 -8.38 4.64 -2.97
N ARG A 628 -9.37 5.22 -2.28
CA ARG A 628 -9.33 5.66 -0.87
C ARG A 628 -8.22 6.66 -0.56
N ASN A 629 -7.71 7.37 -1.58
CA ASN A 629 -6.82 8.48 -1.35
C ASN A 629 -7.64 9.68 -0.86
N VAL A 630 -7.10 10.43 0.11
CA VAL A 630 -7.78 11.60 0.70
C VAL A 630 -7.92 12.69 -0.36
N THR A 631 -9.13 12.90 -0.89
CA THR A 631 -9.40 13.92 -1.92
C THR A 631 -9.78 15.27 -1.31
N LYS A 632 -10.21 15.27 -0.05
CA LYS A 632 -10.59 16.48 0.69
C LYS A 632 -10.19 16.29 2.15
N GLY A 633 -9.21 17.03 2.61
CA GLY A 633 -8.83 17.05 4.02
C GLY A 633 -8.65 18.48 4.54
N GLU A 634 -8.89 18.67 5.83
CA GLU A 634 -8.79 19.95 6.54
C GLU A 634 -7.75 19.86 7.66
N VAL A 635 -7.16 21.00 8.03
CA VAL A 635 -6.36 21.11 9.25
C VAL A 635 -7.12 21.93 10.28
N ARG A 636 -7.28 21.36 11.46
CA ARG A 636 -8.20 21.83 12.50
C ARG A 636 -7.42 22.19 13.76
N TYR A 637 -7.91 23.19 14.46
CA TYR A 637 -7.42 23.63 15.76
C TYR A 637 -8.57 23.63 16.76
N ALA A 638 -8.30 23.14 17.96
CA ALA A 638 -9.24 23.24 19.09
C ALA A 638 -8.51 23.71 20.35
N THR A 639 -9.16 24.53 21.17
CA THR A 639 -8.60 25.01 22.43
C THR A 639 -9.63 25.04 23.54
N ARG A 640 -9.18 24.88 24.79
CA ARG A 640 -10.02 25.04 25.99
C ARG A 640 -9.23 25.59 27.16
N SER A 641 -9.93 26.18 28.11
CA SER A 641 -9.34 26.85 29.28
C SER A 641 -9.47 26.06 30.59
N SER A 642 -10.33 25.05 30.61
CA SER A 642 -10.63 24.23 31.79
C SER A 642 -10.61 22.72 31.45
N SER A 643 -11.01 21.87 32.42
CA SER A 643 -11.27 20.44 32.19
C SER A 643 -12.73 20.14 31.81
N SER A 644 -13.53 21.18 31.56
CA SER A 644 -14.89 21.02 31.05
C SER A 644 -14.86 20.48 29.62
N ASN A 645 -15.90 19.73 29.25
CA ASN A 645 -16.14 19.32 27.86
C ASN A 645 -16.98 20.36 27.10
N LEU A 646 -17.41 21.44 27.76
CA LEU A 646 -18.30 22.47 27.20
C LEU A 646 -17.57 23.75 26.76
N ASP A 647 -16.29 23.92 27.07
CA ASP A 647 -15.52 25.14 26.79
C ASP A 647 -14.52 24.99 25.63
N TRP A 648 -14.77 24.03 24.73
CA TRP A 648 -14.01 23.88 23.50
C TRP A 648 -14.33 25.00 22.50
N GLU A 649 -13.28 25.59 21.95
CA GLU A 649 -13.33 26.53 20.84
C GLU A 649 -12.60 25.95 19.63
N TYR A 650 -13.21 26.04 18.44
CA TYR A 650 -12.69 25.42 17.21
C TYR A 650 -12.35 26.46 16.15
N LYS A 651 -11.29 26.18 15.38
CA LYS A 651 -10.87 26.98 14.23
C LYS A 651 -10.36 26.06 13.12
N THR A 652 -10.81 26.26 11.89
CA THR A 652 -10.17 25.65 10.73
C THR A 652 -8.94 26.47 10.33
N LEU A 653 -7.79 25.81 10.22
CA LEU A 653 -6.51 26.43 9.90
C LEU A 653 -6.19 26.43 8.40
N ASP A 654 -6.56 25.36 7.69
CA ASP A 654 -6.36 25.23 6.25
C ASP A 654 -7.46 24.33 5.66
N LEU A 655 -7.80 24.59 4.40
CA LEU A 655 -8.89 23.95 3.67
C LEU A 655 -8.45 23.64 2.24
N PRO A 656 -9.04 22.63 1.58
CA PRO A 656 -8.86 22.43 0.15
C PRO A 656 -9.28 23.67 -0.65
N THR A 657 -8.55 23.95 -1.74
CA THR A 657 -8.84 25.04 -2.69
C THR A 657 -8.65 24.53 -4.10
N GLU A 658 -8.94 25.32 -5.14
CA GLU A 658 -8.69 24.90 -6.54
C GLU A 658 -7.23 24.48 -6.81
N ARG A 659 -6.26 24.97 -6.02
CA ARG A 659 -4.83 24.65 -6.16
C ARG A 659 -4.33 23.64 -5.14
N ILE A 660 -5.13 23.31 -4.12
CA ILE A 660 -4.77 22.41 -3.03
C ILE A 660 -5.84 21.34 -2.97
N TYR A 661 -5.47 20.14 -3.39
CA TYR A 661 -6.42 19.05 -3.49
C TYR A 661 -6.72 18.48 -2.10
N ALA A 662 -5.70 18.24 -1.29
CA ALA A 662 -5.85 17.77 0.09
C ALA A 662 -4.93 18.50 1.07
N THR A 663 -5.42 18.71 2.29
CA THR A 663 -4.65 19.22 3.43
C THR A 663 -4.75 18.23 4.58
N GLY A 664 -3.72 18.17 5.42
CA GLY A 664 -3.65 17.15 6.47
C GLY A 664 -3.07 15.84 5.92
N TYR A 665 -1.93 15.47 6.49
CA TYR A 665 -1.09 14.30 6.16
C TYR A 665 -0.12 14.03 7.31
N ASP A 666 0.26 15.09 8.04
CA ASP A 666 0.84 15.09 9.38
C ASP A 666 0.69 16.50 9.96
N VAL A 667 0.77 16.66 11.28
CA VAL A 667 0.64 17.96 11.97
C VAL A 667 1.66 18.14 13.08
N SER A 668 2.05 19.39 13.32
CA SER A 668 2.94 19.81 14.41
C SER A 668 2.46 21.09 15.08
N ILE A 669 2.69 21.20 16.39
CA ILE A 669 2.47 22.41 17.17
C ILE A 669 3.69 22.70 18.06
N LEU A 670 3.99 23.98 18.25
CA LEU A 670 5.06 24.49 19.10
C LEU A 670 4.58 25.73 19.86
N ASN A 671 4.99 25.86 21.12
CA ASN A 671 4.91 27.13 21.84
C ASN A 671 6.26 27.87 21.72
N SER A 672 6.32 28.88 20.85
CA SER A 672 7.48 29.74 20.67
C SER A 672 7.38 31.02 21.49
N ALA A 673 8.44 31.84 21.45
CA ALA A 673 8.39 33.18 22.03
C ALA A 673 7.34 34.10 21.36
N LYS A 674 6.88 33.79 20.15
CA LYS A 674 5.89 34.57 19.39
C LYS A 674 4.45 34.06 19.59
N GLY A 675 4.27 32.95 20.30
CA GLY A 675 2.99 32.30 20.50
C GLY A 675 2.98 30.88 19.93
N LEU A 676 1.79 30.39 19.61
CA LEU A 676 1.64 29.05 19.03
C LEU A 676 1.99 29.08 17.54
N GLU A 677 2.91 28.21 17.15
CA GLU A 677 3.28 27.95 15.76
C GLU A 677 2.84 26.55 15.37
N MET A 678 2.33 26.42 14.15
CA MET A 678 1.74 25.18 13.64
C MET A 678 2.33 24.85 12.28
N GLY A 679 2.39 23.56 11.95
CA GLY A 679 2.81 23.09 10.63
C GLY A 679 2.08 21.83 10.21
N TRP A 680 1.91 21.66 8.90
CA TRP A 680 1.25 20.51 8.27
C TRP A 680 1.73 20.33 6.82
N PHE A 681 1.32 19.24 6.17
CA PHE A 681 1.54 19.07 4.74
C PHE A 681 0.26 19.25 3.92
N THR A 682 0.44 19.59 2.64
CA THR A 682 -0.63 19.68 1.66
C THR A 682 -0.16 19.10 0.32
N ALA A 683 -1.12 18.59 -0.47
CA ALA A 683 -0.88 18.10 -1.83
C ALA A 683 -1.58 18.97 -2.87
N THR A 684 -0.86 19.32 -3.93
CA THR A 684 -1.47 19.88 -5.14
C THR A 684 -2.04 18.77 -6.03
N GLY A 685 -2.94 19.12 -6.95
CA GLY A 685 -3.49 18.15 -7.92
C GLY A 685 -2.44 17.53 -8.85
N PHE A 686 -1.21 18.06 -8.90
CA PHE A 686 -0.13 17.52 -9.74
C PHE A 686 0.61 16.34 -9.10
N THR A 687 0.69 16.31 -7.78
CA THR A 687 1.45 15.30 -7.03
C THR A 687 0.56 14.38 -6.21
N TYR A 688 -0.75 14.63 -6.26
CA TYR A 688 -1.78 13.79 -5.66
C TYR A 688 -1.56 12.30 -6.00
N PRO A 689 -1.63 11.38 -5.02
CA PRO A 689 -2.04 11.58 -3.62
C PRO A 689 -0.93 12.08 -2.67
N ASN A 690 0.28 12.28 -3.15
CA ASN A 690 1.45 12.61 -2.32
C ASN A 690 1.58 14.12 -2.02
N PRO A 691 1.96 14.51 -0.78
CA PRO A 691 2.17 15.91 -0.44
C PRO A 691 3.44 16.46 -1.11
N ASP A 692 3.34 17.72 -1.57
CA ASP A 692 4.44 18.45 -2.24
C ASP A 692 4.77 19.80 -1.56
N GLN A 693 4.04 20.13 -0.49
CA GLN A 693 4.20 21.37 0.25
C GLN A 693 4.22 21.13 1.75
N VAL A 694 5.19 21.75 2.41
CA VAL A 694 5.20 21.95 3.86
C VAL A 694 4.65 23.34 4.15
N ARG A 695 3.63 23.40 5.00
CA ARG A 695 3.00 24.63 5.42
C ARG A 695 3.22 24.88 6.90
N TYR A 696 3.32 26.15 7.26
CA TYR A 696 3.37 26.57 8.65
C TYR A 696 2.85 27.99 8.82
N GLN A 697 2.30 28.27 10.00
CA GLN A 697 1.82 29.59 10.39
C GLN A 697 1.93 29.80 11.90
N ASP A 698 1.95 31.07 12.30
CA ASP A 698 1.64 31.47 13.67
C ASP A 698 0.11 31.45 13.81
N LEU A 699 -0.45 30.94 14.92
CA LEU A 699 -1.90 30.80 15.10
C LEU A 699 -2.67 32.12 14.92
N ASN A 700 -2.05 33.22 15.37
CA ASN A 700 -2.56 34.59 15.28
C ASN A 700 -2.00 35.35 14.07
N GLY A 701 -1.27 34.67 13.18
CA GLY A 701 -0.74 35.25 11.96
C GLY A 701 -1.82 35.41 10.88
N ASN A 702 -1.56 36.31 9.93
CA ASN A 702 -2.49 36.62 8.84
C ASN A 702 -2.22 35.83 7.54
N SER A 703 -1.17 34.99 7.50
CA SER A 703 -0.82 34.25 6.29
C SER A 703 -0.14 32.92 6.59
N ILE A 704 -0.48 31.94 5.76
CA ILE A 704 0.15 30.62 5.74
C ILE A 704 1.40 30.69 4.85
N ILE A 705 2.54 30.26 5.38
CA ILE A 705 3.76 30.11 4.58
C ILE A 705 3.75 28.71 4.00
N SER A 706 3.92 28.61 2.68
CA SER A 706 4.04 27.35 1.94
C SER A 706 5.42 27.24 1.30
N VAL A 707 6.09 26.11 1.50
CA VAL A 707 7.42 25.80 0.92
C VAL A 707 7.37 24.44 0.25
N LYS A 708 7.83 24.39 -1.00
CA LYS A 708 8.02 23.14 -1.75
C LYS A 708 9.43 22.58 -1.57
N ALA A 709 9.57 21.26 -1.68
CA ALA A 709 10.86 20.56 -1.56
C ALA A 709 11.20 19.72 -2.81
N GLU A 710 10.86 20.21 -4.00
CA GLU A 710 10.93 19.45 -5.27
C GLU A 710 12.31 18.80 -5.53
N GLN A 711 13.42 19.45 -5.13
CA GLN A 711 14.78 18.92 -5.30
C GLN A 711 15.17 17.85 -4.27
N PHE A 712 14.36 17.60 -3.25
CA PHE A 712 14.65 16.66 -2.16
C PHE A 712 13.76 15.41 -2.19
N GLY A 713 12.71 15.44 -3.03
CA GLY A 713 11.81 14.33 -3.32
C GLY A 713 10.49 14.41 -2.55
N THR A 714 9.84 13.27 -2.40
CA THR A 714 8.47 13.18 -1.87
C THR A 714 8.42 13.59 -0.40
N ILE A 715 7.51 14.51 -0.03
CA ILE A 715 7.34 14.91 1.37
C ILE A 715 6.56 13.82 2.11
N SER A 716 6.91 13.56 3.37
CA SER A 716 6.15 12.66 4.25
C SER A 716 6.50 12.92 5.73
N SER A 717 5.82 12.22 6.63
CA SER A 717 6.09 12.23 8.06
C SER A 717 7.54 11.85 8.38
N PRO A 718 8.14 12.40 9.45
CA PRO A 718 7.52 13.28 10.45
C PRO A 718 7.31 14.71 9.96
N ILE A 719 6.55 15.51 10.71
CA ILE A 719 6.71 16.98 10.73
C ILE A 719 7.00 17.47 12.16
N SER A 720 7.96 18.38 12.32
CA SER A 720 8.24 19.00 13.63
C SER A 720 8.75 20.45 13.51
N VAL A 721 8.06 21.36 14.16
CA VAL A 721 8.28 22.81 14.07
C VAL A 721 9.13 23.33 15.24
N THR A 722 10.06 24.24 14.94
CA THR A 722 10.83 25.06 15.89
C THR A 722 10.75 26.54 15.48
N ASP A 723 11.19 27.45 16.34
CA ASP A 723 11.27 28.90 16.04
C ASP A 723 12.02 29.22 14.75
N LYS A 724 12.96 28.36 14.33
CA LYS A 724 13.86 28.61 13.20
C LYS A 724 13.69 27.64 12.05
N LYS A 725 13.18 26.44 12.30
CA LYS A 725 13.17 25.35 11.31
C LYS A 725 11.91 24.51 11.36
N VAL A 726 11.55 23.92 10.23
CA VAL A 726 10.53 22.86 10.15
C VAL A 726 11.21 21.60 9.63
N LEU A 727 11.24 20.55 10.45
CA LEU A 727 11.73 19.22 10.10
C LEU A 727 10.64 18.48 9.34
N PHE A 728 11.03 17.75 8.30
CA PHE A 728 10.14 16.86 7.57
C PHE A 728 10.88 15.70 6.91
N SER A 729 10.18 14.65 6.45
CA SER A 729 10.81 13.65 5.58
C SER A 729 10.76 14.04 4.11
N CYS A 730 11.85 13.79 3.38
CA CYS A 730 12.06 14.07 1.96
C CYS A 730 12.65 12.83 1.26
N GLU A 731 11.82 12.10 0.51
CA GLU A 731 12.17 10.80 -0.09
C GLU A 731 12.74 9.82 0.96
N LEU A 732 11.99 9.60 2.04
CA LEU A 732 12.38 8.79 3.19
C LEU A 732 13.70 9.20 3.85
N ARG A 733 14.21 10.42 3.63
CA ARG A 733 15.32 11.00 4.39
C ARG A 733 14.80 12.17 5.21
N LEU A 734 15.61 12.80 6.04
CA LEU A 734 15.21 14.00 6.77
C LEU A 734 15.71 15.25 6.07
N CYS A 735 14.83 16.23 5.98
CA CYS A 735 15.12 17.58 5.51
C CYS A 735 14.61 18.60 6.53
N ALA A 736 15.15 19.81 6.48
CA ALA A 736 14.62 20.92 7.25
C ALA A 736 14.50 22.19 6.41
N ILE A 737 13.36 22.86 6.53
CA ILE A 737 13.17 24.21 6.05
C ILE A 737 13.79 25.17 7.06
N ASN A 738 14.60 26.11 6.60
CA ASN A 738 14.98 27.28 7.37
C ASN A 738 13.91 28.37 7.20
N LYS A 739 13.26 28.79 8.28
CA LYS A 739 12.15 29.75 8.22
C LYS A 739 12.58 31.15 7.78
N SER A 740 13.85 31.53 7.96
CA SER A 740 14.31 32.89 7.62
C SER A 740 14.39 33.15 6.12
N ASP A 741 14.78 32.14 5.34
CA ASP A 741 15.02 32.25 3.90
C ASP A 741 14.21 31.23 3.08
N LYS A 742 13.44 30.37 3.74
CA LYS A 742 12.62 29.29 3.16
C LYS A 742 13.44 28.24 2.41
N SER A 743 14.76 28.18 2.63
CA SER A 743 15.64 27.17 2.03
C SER A 743 15.40 25.80 2.66
N VAL A 744 15.49 24.75 1.85
CA VAL A 744 15.45 23.35 2.29
C VAL A 744 16.88 22.81 2.34
N ASN A 745 17.22 22.15 3.44
CA ASN A 745 18.54 21.54 3.66
C ASN A 745 18.40 20.06 4.01
N LEU A 746 19.32 19.24 3.49
CA LEU A 746 19.40 17.83 3.84
C LEU A 746 19.90 17.64 5.29
N ILE A 747 19.22 16.80 6.05
CA ILE A 747 19.58 16.47 7.44
C ILE A 747 20.13 15.04 7.53
N SER A 748 19.48 14.05 6.92
CA SER A 748 19.99 12.66 6.90
C SER A 748 20.33 12.20 5.49
N LYS A 749 21.35 11.35 5.39
CA LYS A 749 21.68 10.62 4.16
C LYS A 749 21.02 9.23 4.11
N ASP A 750 20.78 8.66 5.28
CA ASP A 750 20.23 7.32 5.46
C ASP A 750 18.70 7.39 5.56
N ASN A 751 18.04 6.32 5.14
CA ASN A 751 16.59 6.26 5.01
C ASN A 751 15.88 5.97 6.35
N LEU A 752 14.71 6.57 6.49
CA LEU A 752 13.69 6.32 7.50
C LEU A 752 12.82 5.17 7.00
N GLN A 753 12.10 4.52 7.92
CA GLN A 753 10.98 3.69 7.50
C GLN A 753 9.80 4.59 7.15
N SER A 754 8.94 4.11 6.26
CA SER A 754 7.72 4.85 5.91
C SER A 754 6.83 5.04 7.15
N GLY A 755 6.36 6.28 7.36
CA GLY A 755 5.55 6.66 8.52
C GLY A 755 6.33 6.72 9.84
N SER A 756 7.66 6.57 9.85
CA SER A 756 8.47 6.81 11.05
C SER A 756 8.34 8.26 11.51
N GLN A 757 8.39 8.45 12.81
CA GLN A 757 8.43 9.77 13.44
C GLN A 757 9.88 10.19 13.71
N GLY A 758 10.04 11.49 13.93
CA GLY A 758 11.30 12.11 14.30
C GLY A 758 11.03 13.49 14.89
N ASN A 759 11.90 13.94 15.79
CA ASN A 759 11.66 15.17 16.53
C ASN A 759 12.95 15.93 16.84
N TRP A 760 12.83 17.23 17.07
CA TRP A 760 13.91 18.06 17.55
C TRP A 760 14.23 17.74 19.00
N LEU A 761 15.52 17.67 19.34
CA LEU A 761 15.99 17.40 20.68
C LEU A 761 17.23 18.24 21.02
N THR A 762 17.17 18.97 22.12
CA THR A 762 18.33 19.71 22.62
C THR A 762 19.17 18.84 23.54
N VAL A 763 20.43 18.59 23.16
CA VAL A 763 21.41 17.86 23.98
C VAL A 763 22.64 18.75 24.13
N ASN A 764 23.08 18.99 25.37
CA ASN A 764 24.22 19.86 25.67
C ASN A 764 24.13 21.24 24.99
N LYS A 765 22.94 21.87 25.02
CA LYS A 765 22.62 23.16 24.37
C LYS A 765 22.71 23.18 22.84
N ILE A 766 22.91 22.04 22.20
CA ILE A 766 22.90 21.90 20.74
C ILE A 766 21.54 21.32 20.34
N GLN A 767 20.89 21.92 19.34
CA GLN A 767 19.65 21.37 18.76
C GLN A 767 20.02 20.28 17.76
N ASN A 768 19.54 19.06 18.01
CA ASN A 768 19.74 17.86 17.22
C ASN A 768 18.39 17.36 16.71
N VAL A 769 18.40 16.36 15.84
CA VAL A 769 17.21 15.58 15.49
C VAL A 769 17.38 14.17 16.01
N VAL A 770 16.32 13.58 16.56
CA VAL A 770 16.24 12.15 16.82
C VAL A 770 15.20 11.52 15.91
N ALA A 771 15.54 10.39 15.30
CA ALA A 771 14.65 9.65 14.43
C ALA A 771 15.03 8.16 14.38
N GLY A 772 14.11 7.34 13.87
CA GLY A 772 14.39 5.99 13.42
C GLY A 772 15.07 5.99 12.06
N ILE A 773 16.33 5.57 11.99
CA ILE A 773 17.12 5.58 10.74
C ILE A 773 17.69 4.19 10.53
N SER A 774 17.41 3.60 9.37
CA SER A 774 17.81 2.23 9.02
C SER A 774 17.49 1.22 10.14
N GLY A 775 16.31 1.38 10.73
CA GLY A 775 15.80 0.56 11.83
C GLY A 775 16.60 0.66 13.13
N LYS A 776 17.12 1.85 13.46
CA LYS A 776 17.85 2.17 14.70
C LYS A 776 17.45 3.52 15.25
N LEU A 777 17.39 3.67 16.58
CA LEU A 777 17.24 4.99 17.19
C LEU A 777 18.53 5.79 17.01
N THR A 778 18.46 6.91 16.29
CA THR A 778 19.65 7.66 15.87
C THR A 778 19.52 9.14 16.19
N LEU A 779 20.59 9.73 16.73
CA LEU A 779 20.76 11.17 16.91
C LEU A 779 21.53 11.77 15.72
N LEU A 780 21.01 12.83 15.14
CA LEU A 780 21.61 13.59 14.05
C LEU A 780 22.05 14.95 14.58
N LYS A 781 23.34 15.24 14.48
CA LYS A 781 23.98 16.45 14.98
C LYS A 781 24.49 17.33 13.82
N PRO A 782 24.16 18.63 13.79
CA PRO A 782 24.62 19.55 12.77
C PRO A 782 26.15 19.68 12.68
#